data_AF-A0A2P5DG73-F1
#
_entry.id   AF-A0A2P5DG73-F1
#
_cell.length_a   1.000
_cell.length_b   1.000
_cell.length_c   1.000
_cell.angle_alpha   90.00
_cell.angle_beta   90.00
_cell.angle_gamma   90.00
#
_symmetry.space_group_name_H-M   'P 1'
#
loop_
_entity.id
_entity.type
_entity.pdbx_description
1 polymer ?
#
loop_
_entity_poly.entity_id
_entity_poly.type
_entity_poly.pdbx_seq_one_letter_code
_entity_poly.pdbx_strand_id
1 'polypeptide(L)'
;MRLYVYVLEGQDLHAKNCYVKLQVGKEKSKTRILRNPRNLVWNEEFVFRVRDLGEELVVSVYVHDDGSGFFHGSNGLMGRVRIPVWSVVAEDNHTLPPTWFSLEKPKSITGKHIISKDCGKILLTISLHGKLQESHYNHFIETNSNVSIEEPQEASRASSQNGGSSKSRSRKKIGGKHLVKSITNRLEKLFHKDEESSKTDESSSEFSSIVSEHEDSIDEGFSDCSFEEALEMMQSKDNEQEMPENLRGGVLIDQAYAVSPNELNTFLFAPNSQFRKDLAELNGTMDTHEELWTWSSGDMSCLTRVVSYTKAATKLVKACKATEEQTYIRADGREYAVFVSVSTPEVPYGNAFKVELLYKIMPGPEVSSGEESSHLVISWGVNFLQSTMMKNIIEGGVRQGLKESFDQFANLMAQKFKTLDSGVLSGKDHILAALETEHQSVLALATEYFCNITVFSTIFMVLYVLVHILLSEHSQLQGLEFFGLDLPDSFGELITCAVLVLQLEQVYNMVLHFVQARLQRECDHGVKAQGDGWVLTVALVEGANLTSLGSSGLSDPYVVLTCNAKTRTSSVKLQTCDPQWNEILEFDAMEEPPSVLDVEVYDFDGPFDQATSLGHAEVNFLKHSSSELADMWVPLEGKLAQSSQSKLHLRIFLDNNNGVETIKDYLNKMEKEVGKKLNIRSPHRNSAFQKLFNLPPEEFLISDYTCQLKRKMLSQGRLFLSARIVGFYSNLFGHKTKFFFLWEDIDDIQVLPPSLSSVGSPILVIILKKDRGLDARHGAKSQDEEGRLRFCFQSFVSFTVASRTILALWRTRTQTPDQKAQIAEEQEDQEERSIMVEDTKFVLEAEGAKMSKVYAAELPININSLMEMFDGGELEQKVMEKSGCLYYSTTPWEPFKVEVLERRLSYIFNRHVSVFGGEVTCTQQKFPIQNGEGWILNEVMALHGVPFSDHFRVHFMYQIEKSVLAHNACKCDVYMGITWLKSTKFQQRITQNITDKFTNRLKEIFALVEREIFLATHRQDSTL
;
A
#
# COMPACT_ATOMS: atom_id res chain seq x y z
N MET A 1 -5.07 27.80 10.70
CA MET A 1 -4.10 27.03 11.50
C MET A 1 -4.75 25.76 12.03
N ARG A 2 -3.99 24.75 12.44
CA ARG A 2 -4.53 23.56 13.13
C ARG A 2 -4.10 23.60 14.60
N LEU A 3 -5.07 23.55 15.51
CA LEU A 3 -4.87 23.47 16.94
C LEU A 3 -5.04 22.02 17.39
N TYR A 4 -3.96 21.44 17.88
CA TYR A 4 -3.91 20.12 18.45
C TYR A 4 -4.11 20.25 19.95
N VAL A 5 -5.06 19.50 20.50
CA VAL A 5 -5.40 19.51 21.92
C VAL A 5 -5.33 18.08 22.43
N TYR A 6 -4.36 17.82 23.29
CA TYR A 6 -4.20 16.55 23.99
C TYR A 6 -4.81 16.67 25.37
N VAL A 7 -5.83 15.85 25.64
CA VAL A 7 -6.44 15.71 26.96
C VAL A 7 -5.76 14.54 27.65
N LEU A 8 -4.83 14.85 28.56
CA LEU A 8 -4.01 13.84 29.23
C LEU A 8 -4.75 13.27 30.44
N GLU A 9 -4.95 14.07 31.48
CA GLU A 9 -5.50 13.62 32.75
C GLU A 9 -6.32 14.69 33.47
N GLY A 10 -7.12 14.27 34.44
CA GLY A 10 -7.87 15.15 35.33
C GLY A 10 -7.63 14.79 36.79
N GLN A 11 -7.41 15.82 37.62
CA GLN A 11 -7.12 15.71 39.04
C GLN A 11 -8.25 16.35 39.86
N ASP A 12 -8.57 15.78 41.02
CA ASP A 12 -9.58 16.28 41.97
C ASP A 12 -11.02 16.43 41.39
N LEU A 13 -11.35 15.60 40.40
CA LEU A 13 -12.69 15.53 39.80
C LEU A 13 -13.60 14.57 40.60
N HIS A 14 -14.42 15.12 41.50
CA HIS A 14 -15.31 14.35 42.38
C HIS A 14 -16.58 13.81 41.66
N ALA A 15 -16.45 12.92 40.67
CA ALA A 15 -17.58 12.15 40.11
C ALA A 15 -17.16 10.81 39.48
N LYS A 16 -18.12 9.88 39.41
CA LYS A 16 -18.02 8.65 38.60
C LYS A 16 -18.59 8.93 37.20
N ASN A 17 -17.98 8.37 36.15
CA ASN A 17 -18.41 8.50 34.75
C ASN A 17 -18.19 9.90 34.14
N CYS A 18 -16.94 10.36 34.07
CA CYS A 18 -16.60 11.68 33.53
C CYS A 18 -16.17 11.62 32.05
N TYR A 19 -16.49 12.67 31.28
CA TYR A 19 -15.98 12.90 29.93
C TYR A 19 -15.76 14.39 29.67
N VAL A 20 -14.90 14.72 28.72
CA VAL A 20 -14.51 16.10 28.39
C VAL A 20 -15.10 16.46 27.03
N LYS A 21 -15.70 17.64 26.92
CA LYS A 21 -16.08 18.25 25.64
C LYS A 21 -15.14 19.40 25.34
N LEU A 22 -14.60 19.39 24.13
CA LEU A 22 -13.73 20.41 23.59
C LEU A 22 -14.50 21.17 22.52
N GLN A 23 -14.37 22.49 22.49
CA GLN A 23 -15.00 23.33 21.49
C GLN A 23 -14.04 24.45 21.08
N VAL A 24 -13.86 24.63 19.78
CA VAL A 24 -13.15 25.76 19.16
C VAL A 24 -14.06 26.33 18.09
N GLY A 25 -14.50 27.59 18.23
CA GLY A 25 -15.50 28.19 17.35
C GLY A 25 -16.80 27.36 17.28
N LYS A 26 -17.11 26.85 16.07
CA LYS A 26 -18.30 25.99 15.81
C LYS A 26 -18.01 24.48 15.94
N GLU A 27 -16.74 24.07 15.92
CA GLU A 27 -16.33 22.67 15.99
C GLU A 27 -16.38 22.13 17.43
N LYS A 28 -16.89 20.92 17.63
CA LYS A 28 -17.06 20.29 18.94
C LYS A 28 -16.63 18.82 18.91
N SER A 29 -15.81 18.42 19.87
CA SER A 29 -15.38 17.03 20.04
C SER A 29 -15.58 16.59 21.50
N LYS A 30 -15.62 15.28 21.76
CA LYS A 30 -15.79 14.73 23.10
C LYS A 30 -14.89 13.52 23.33
N THR A 31 -14.41 13.35 24.56
CA THR A 31 -13.62 12.17 24.95
C THR A 31 -14.47 10.95 25.27
N ARG A 32 -13.83 9.78 25.42
CA ARG A 32 -14.47 8.59 26.00
C ARG A 32 -14.89 8.82 27.45
N ILE A 33 -15.93 8.11 27.88
CA ILE A 33 -16.46 8.18 29.25
C ILE A 33 -15.60 7.27 30.14
N LEU A 34 -14.96 7.83 31.17
CA LEU A 34 -14.16 7.08 32.13
C LEU A 34 -14.97 6.73 33.38
N ARG A 35 -15.07 5.43 33.68
CA ARG A 35 -15.94 4.89 34.75
C ARG A 35 -15.24 4.72 36.13
N ASN A 36 -14.00 5.19 36.30
CA ASN A 36 -13.17 4.87 37.47
C ASN A 36 -12.63 6.13 38.19
N PRO A 37 -12.86 6.32 39.51
CA PRO A 37 -12.50 7.56 40.22
C PRO A 37 -11.05 7.64 40.74
N ARG A 38 -10.21 6.60 40.57
CA ARG A 38 -8.85 6.60 41.16
C ARG A 38 -7.76 7.20 40.28
N ASN A 39 -7.93 7.23 38.95
CA ASN A 39 -7.04 7.90 37.97
C ASN A 39 -7.84 8.24 36.71
N LEU A 40 -8.10 9.52 36.45
CA LEU A 40 -8.84 9.97 35.27
C LEU A 40 -7.85 10.32 34.16
N VAL A 41 -7.40 9.32 33.41
CA VAL A 41 -6.47 9.48 32.28
C VAL A 41 -7.23 9.22 30.97
N TRP A 42 -7.35 10.24 30.14
CA TRP A 42 -7.96 10.15 28.82
C TRP A 42 -6.93 9.80 27.75
N ASN A 43 -5.79 10.49 27.71
CA ASN A 43 -4.79 10.37 26.64
C ASN A 43 -5.43 10.39 25.25
N GLU A 44 -6.29 11.38 25.00
CA GLU A 44 -6.98 11.53 23.72
C GLU A 44 -6.59 12.85 23.04
N GLU A 45 -6.35 12.77 21.74
CA GLU A 45 -5.95 13.89 20.89
C GLU A 45 -7.13 14.36 20.03
N PHE A 46 -7.25 15.68 19.91
CA PHE A 46 -8.26 16.32 19.08
C PHE A 46 -7.62 17.41 18.24
N VAL A 47 -8.03 17.52 16.98
CA VAL A 47 -7.55 18.53 16.05
C VAL A 47 -8.70 19.46 15.69
N PHE A 48 -8.48 20.76 15.80
CA PHE A 48 -9.43 21.81 15.46
C PHE A 48 -8.86 22.75 14.41
N ARG A 49 -9.70 23.21 13.48
CA ARG A 49 -9.29 24.21 12.49
C ARG A 49 -9.53 25.61 13.06
N VAL A 50 -8.44 26.32 13.40
CA VAL A 50 -8.49 27.70 13.87
C VAL A 50 -8.47 28.65 12.68
N ARG A 51 -9.50 29.50 12.59
CA ARG A 51 -9.64 30.51 11.53
C ARG A 51 -9.16 31.89 11.97
N ASP A 52 -9.26 32.18 13.27
CA ASP A 52 -8.89 33.46 13.88
C ASP A 52 -8.16 33.21 15.22
N LEU A 53 -7.09 33.97 15.49
CA LEU A 53 -6.32 33.91 16.74
C LEU A 53 -7.12 34.44 17.95
N GLY A 54 -8.21 35.17 17.70
CA GLY A 54 -9.20 35.57 18.71
C GLY A 54 -10.13 34.44 19.17
N GLU A 55 -10.08 33.26 18.56
CA GLU A 55 -10.88 32.11 19.01
C GLU A 55 -10.38 31.56 20.36
N GLU A 56 -11.31 31.03 21.17
CA GLU A 56 -11.01 30.38 22.45
C GLU A 56 -11.27 28.87 22.35
N LEU A 57 -10.32 28.07 22.84
CA LEU A 57 -10.53 26.67 23.17
C LEU A 57 -11.32 26.57 24.47
N VAL A 58 -12.55 26.08 24.38
CA VAL A 58 -13.42 25.83 25.53
C VAL A 58 -13.38 24.35 25.89
N VAL A 59 -12.83 24.04 27.06
CA VAL A 59 -12.75 22.68 27.59
C VAL A 59 -13.74 22.54 28.74
N SER A 60 -14.71 21.63 28.62
CA SER A 60 -15.80 21.45 29.58
C SER A 60 -15.90 20.00 30.04
N VAL A 61 -15.83 19.75 31.34
CA VAL A 61 -15.91 18.40 31.93
C VAL A 61 -17.35 18.10 32.35
N TYR A 62 -17.89 16.97 31.91
CA TYR A 62 -19.25 16.53 32.19
C TYR A 62 -19.29 15.18 32.92
N VAL A 63 -20.31 15.01 33.77
CA VAL A 63 -20.69 13.73 34.36
C VAL A 63 -21.77 13.09 33.50
N HIS A 64 -21.61 11.80 33.22
CA HIS A 64 -22.58 10.98 32.50
C HIS A 64 -23.50 10.25 33.49
N ASP A 65 -24.81 10.47 33.35
CA ASP A 65 -25.84 9.82 34.17
C ASP A 65 -26.66 8.85 33.29
N ASP A 66 -26.87 7.62 33.75
CA ASP A 66 -27.47 6.52 32.96
C ASP A 66 -29.02 6.55 32.96
N GLY A 67 -29.64 7.66 33.39
CA GLY A 67 -31.09 7.85 33.50
C GLY A 67 -31.73 8.62 32.34
N SER A 68 -32.76 8.04 31.73
CA SER A 68 -33.57 8.57 30.61
C SER A 68 -34.13 9.98 30.80
N GLY A 69 -34.09 10.84 29.77
CA GLY A 69 -34.87 12.09 29.76
C GLY A 69 -34.61 13.00 28.56
N PHE A 70 -35.58 13.04 27.66
CA PHE A 70 -35.60 13.74 26.37
C PHE A 70 -35.83 15.27 26.51
N PHE A 71 -35.05 16.04 27.29
CA PHE A 71 -35.12 17.52 27.31
C PHE A 71 -33.77 18.21 27.65
N HIS A 72 -33.46 19.32 26.97
CA HIS A 72 -32.23 20.12 27.07
C HIS A 72 -32.08 20.87 28.41
N GLY A 73 -30.86 20.94 28.96
CA GLY A 73 -30.43 21.99 29.90
C GLY A 73 -29.50 21.54 31.05
N SER A 74 -28.19 21.78 30.89
CA SER A 74 -27.19 22.03 31.96
C SER A 74 -26.96 21.07 33.15
N ASN A 75 -27.55 19.87 33.25
CA ASN A 75 -27.49 19.09 34.51
C ASN A 75 -26.31 18.11 34.70
N GLY A 76 -25.12 18.41 34.15
CA GLY A 76 -23.95 17.57 34.42
C GLY A 76 -22.58 18.23 34.26
N LEU A 77 -22.50 19.55 34.10
CA LEU A 77 -21.22 20.25 33.90
C LEU A 77 -20.49 20.41 35.24
N MET A 78 -19.34 19.75 35.38
CA MET A 78 -18.46 19.81 36.56
C MET A 78 -17.67 21.11 36.61
N GLY A 79 -17.10 21.50 35.47
CA GLY A 79 -16.33 22.72 35.34
C GLY A 79 -15.86 22.95 33.90
N ARG A 80 -15.41 24.16 33.62
CA ARG A 80 -14.96 24.61 32.30
C ARG A 80 -13.72 25.48 32.43
N VAL A 81 -12.79 25.35 31.49
CA VAL A 81 -11.72 26.32 31.26
C VAL A 81 -11.83 26.86 29.83
N ARG A 82 -11.44 28.12 29.64
CA ARG A 82 -11.31 28.75 28.32
C ARG A 82 -9.86 29.18 28.14
N ILE A 83 -9.27 28.77 27.02
CA ILE A 83 -7.87 29.00 26.71
C ILE A 83 -7.84 29.77 25.38
N PRO A 84 -7.44 31.05 25.39
CA PRO A 84 -7.33 31.82 24.16
C PRO A 84 -6.27 31.20 23.24
N VAL A 85 -6.55 31.05 21.94
CA VAL A 85 -5.58 30.41 21.03
C VAL A 85 -4.28 31.22 20.90
N TRP A 86 -4.35 32.55 21.00
CA TRP A 86 -3.15 33.40 21.01
C TRP A 86 -2.18 33.07 22.16
N SER A 87 -2.63 32.51 23.28
CA SER A 87 -1.74 32.17 24.39
C SER A 87 -0.81 31.01 24.05
N VAL A 88 -1.15 30.21 23.05
CA VAL A 88 -0.32 29.12 22.52
C VAL A 88 0.68 29.65 21.48
N VAL A 89 0.32 30.74 20.78
CA VAL A 89 1.20 31.42 19.82
C VAL A 89 2.36 32.14 20.51
N ALA A 90 2.13 32.62 21.74
CA ALA A 90 3.11 33.35 22.52
C ALA A 90 4.21 32.47 23.15
N GLU A 91 4.08 31.14 23.08
CA GLU A 91 5.03 30.17 23.65
C GLU A 91 6.11 29.75 22.62
N ASP A 92 7.31 29.45 23.13
CA ASP A 92 8.42 28.96 22.30
C ASP A 92 8.00 27.66 21.58
N ASN A 93 8.12 27.64 20.24
CA ASN A 93 7.67 26.57 19.34
C ASN A 93 6.15 26.40 19.15
N HIS A 94 5.34 27.41 19.48
CA HIS A 94 3.88 27.40 19.31
C HIS A 94 3.19 26.20 19.99
N THR A 95 3.81 25.67 21.06
CA THR A 95 3.35 24.49 21.77
C THR A 95 3.35 24.76 23.27
N LEU A 96 2.17 24.71 23.85
CA LEU A 96 1.95 24.75 25.28
C LEU A 96 2.21 23.33 25.84
N PRO A 97 3.30 23.13 26.62
CA PRO A 97 3.65 21.83 27.18
C PRO A 97 2.55 21.32 28.13
N PRO A 98 2.61 20.06 28.63
CA PRO A 98 1.63 19.56 29.61
C PRO A 98 1.42 20.55 30.76
N THR A 99 0.27 21.22 30.76
CA THR A 99 -0.04 22.34 31.66
C THR A 99 -1.38 22.09 32.35
N TRP A 100 -1.39 22.30 33.66
CA TRP A 100 -2.57 22.13 34.49
C TRP A 100 -3.47 23.36 34.43
N PHE A 101 -4.72 23.15 34.03
CA PHE A 101 -5.75 24.17 33.98
C PHE A 101 -6.80 23.93 35.07
N SER A 102 -7.01 24.92 35.93
CA SER A 102 -8.07 24.89 36.94
C SER A 102 -9.45 25.08 36.28
N LEU A 103 -10.40 24.21 36.62
CA LEU A 103 -11.76 24.30 36.07
C LEU A 103 -12.61 25.28 36.86
N GLU A 104 -13.41 26.09 36.16
CA GLU A 104 -14.34 27.04 36.77
C GLU A 104 -15.80 26.58 36.62
N LYS A 105 -16.64 26.84 37.62
CA LYS A 105 -18.10 26.64 37.51
C LYS A 105 -18.76 27.82 36.79
N PRO A 106 -19.77 27.58 35.93
CA PRO A 106 -20.53 28.68 35.34
C PRO A 106 -21.29 29.46 36.42
N LYS A 107 -21.24 30.80 36.38
CA LYS A 107 -22.03 31.68 37.25
C LYS A 107 -23.52 31.47 36.97
N SER A 108 -24.25 30.95 37.95
CA SER A 108 -25.72 30.88 37.92
C SER A 108 -26.33 32.27 38.18
N ILE A 109 -27.29 32.67 37.36
CA ILE A 109 -28.11 33.87 37.55
C ILE A 109 -29.09 33.59 38.69
N THR A 110 -28.65 33.79 39.94
CA THR A 110 -29.49 34.14 41.10
C THR A 110 -28.56 34.36 42.30
N GLY A 111 -28.63 35.55 42.89
CA GLY A 111 -27.70 35.99 43.91
C GLY A 111 -27.77 35.18 45.21
N LYS A 112 -26.64 34.64 45.62
CA LYS A 112 -26.07 34.68 46.99
C LYS A 112 -24.75 33.91 46.99
N HIS A 113 -23.79 34.43 47.76
CA HIS A 113 -22.44 33.88 47.94
C HIS A 113 -22.43 32.35 48.11
N ILE A 114 -21.72 31.65 47.22
CA ILE A 114 -21.35 30.24 47.43
C ILE A 114 -19.83 30.14 47.20
N ILE A 115 -19.16 29.67 48.24
CA ILE A 115 -17.72 29.42 48.36
C ILE A 115 -17.24 28.54 47.19
N SER A 116 -16.13 28.93 46.55
CA SER A 116 -15.48 28.17 45.47
C SER A 116 -15.05 26.81 45.98
N LYS A 117 -15.86 25.78 45.71
CA LYS A 117 -15.45 24.40 45.90
C LYS A 117 -14.55 24.03 44.72
N ASP A 118 -13.34 23.54 45.00
CA ASP A 118 -12.34 23.13 43.99
C ASP A 118 -13.01 22.21 42.94
N CYS A 119 -13.02 22.62 41.67
CA CYS A 119 -13.73 21.91 40.60
C CYS A 119 -12.82 20.93 39.83
N GLY A 120 -11.64 20.67 40.39
CA GLY A 120 -10.59 19.86 39.78
C GLY A 120 -9.75 20.62 38.76
N LYS A 121 -8.65 19.99 38.37
CA LYS A 121 -7.74 20.48 37.33
C LYS A 121 -7.72 19.49 36.16
N ILE A 122 -7.42 20.00 34.98
CA ILE A 122 -7.23 19.19 33.78
C ILE A 122 -5.86 19.46 33.17
N LEU A 123 -5.11 18.40 32.88
CA LEU A 123 -3.81 18.49 32.23
C LEU A 123 -3.99 18.44 30.72
N LEU A 124 -3.55 19.48 30.04
CA LEU A 124 -3.65 19.61 28.59
C LEU A 124 -2.28 19.92 28.00
N THR A 125 -2.03 19.38 26.81
CA THR A 125 -0.96 19.86 25.91
C THR A 125 -1.63 20.42 24.68
N ILE A 126 -1.22 21.63 24.26
CA ILE A 126 -1.86 22.31 23.14
C ILE A 126 -0.78 22.77 22.18
N SER A 127 -0.82 22.34 20.93
CA SER A 127 0.13 22.79 19.91
C SER A 127 -0.59 23.40 18.71
N LEU A 128 -0.03 24.49 18.18
CA LEU A 128 -0.58 25.19 17.04
C LEU A 128 0.38 25.06 15.86
N HIS A 129 -0.09 24.45 14.78
CA HIS A 129 0.70 24.24 13.57
C HIS A 129 0.10 24.99 12.36
N GLY A 130 0.96 25.66 11.60
CA GLY A 130 0.63 26.38 10.36
C GLY A 130 1.44 27.67 10.19
N LYS A 131 1.63 28.13 8.94
CA LYS A 131 2.32 29.41 8.67
C LYS A 131 1.38 30.60 8.96
N LEU A 132 1.86 31.57 9.72
CA LEU A 132 1.21 32.87 9.90
C LEU A 132 1.59 33.78 8.73
N GLN A 133 0.61 34.48 8.14
CA GLN A 133 0.88 35.59 7.22
C GLN A 133 1.25 36.81 8.08
N GLU A 134 2.50 37.27 8.00
CA GLU A 134 3.03 38.43 8.73
C GLU A 134 2.30 39.71 8.32
N SER A 135 1.19 40.04 8.99
CA SER A 135 0.58 41.38 8.87
C SER A 135 -0.22 41.84 10.09
N HIS A 136 -0.49 40.96 11.07
CA HIS A 136 -1.35 41.30 12.22
C HIS A 136 -0.66 41.34 13.59
N TYR A 137 0.67 41.18 13.67
CA TYR A 137 1.39 41.19 14.96
C TYR A 137 1.40 42.56 15.66
N ASN A 138 1.26 43.67 14.93
CA ASN A 138 1.45 45.01 15.51
C ASN A 138 0.19 45.66 16.07
N HIS A 139 -1.03 45.12 15.86
CA HIS A 139 -2.24 45.81 16.29
C HIS A 139 -2.76 45.41 17.70
N PHE A 140 -2.34 44.26 18.24
CA PHE A 140 -2.86 43.77 19.52
C PHE A 140 -1.97 44.07 20.74
N ILE A 141 -0.70 44.44 20.56
CA ILE A 141 0.21 44.76 21.68
C ILE A 141 0.03 46.21 22.18
N GLU A 142 -0.51 47.13 21.36
CA GLU A 142 -0.62 48.55 21.74
C GLU A 142 -1.81 48.93 22.63
N THR A 143 -2.71 48.00 22.99
CA THR A 143 -3.95 48.38 23.72
C THR A 143 -3.92 48.20 25.24
N ASN A 144 -2.84 47.69 25.85
CA ASN A 144 -2.84 47.38 27.29
C ASN A 144 -1.59 47.80 28.10
N SER A 145 -0.98 48.95 27.79
CA SER A 145 0.02 49.53 28.69
C SER A 145 -0.09 51.05 28.80
N ASN A 146 -1.08 51.52 29.57
CA ASN A 146 -1.08 52.86 30.14
C ASN A 146 -0.97 52.75 31.67
N VAL A 147 0.26 52.70 32.19
CA VAL A 147 0.59 53.26 33.52
C VAL A 147 2.08 53.67 33.51
N SER A 148 2.28 54.97 33.71
CA SER A 148 3.53 55.70 33.94
C SER A 148 4.28 55.27 35.21
N ILE A 149 5.62 55.40 35.23
CA ILE A 149 6.44 56.04 36.29
C ILE A 149 7.91 56.14 35.83
N GLU A 150 8.56 57.21 36.28
CA GLU A 150 9.78 57.89 35.81
C GLU A 150 11.14 57.30 36.24
N GLU A 151 12.20 57.94 35.69
CA GLU A 151 13.60 58.10 36.15
C GLU A 151 14.71 57.22 35.49
N PRO A 152 15.99 57.66 35.49
CA PRO A 152 16.53 58.97 35.06
C PRO A 152 17.79 58.85 34.15
N GLN A 153 18.29 60.02 33.71
CA GLN A 153 19.50 60.26 32.90
C GLN A 153 20.81 59.77 33.54
N GLU A 154 21.82 59.39 32.73
CA GLU A 154 23.12 60.09 32.61
C GLU A 154 24.09 59.47 31.59
N ALA A 155 25.09 60.28 31.21
CA ALA A 155 26.00 60.23 30.07
C ALA A 155 27.05 59.08 30.07
N SER A 156 27.72 58.68 28.98
CA SER A 156 28.74 59.48 28.28
C SER A 156 29.54 58.69 27.21
N ARG A 157 29.82 59.37 26.09
CA ARG A 157 31.07 59.51 25.28
C ARG A 157 31.94 58.31 24.81
N ALA A 158 32.03 58.24 23.46
CA ALA A 158 33.22 58.46 22.60
C ALA A 158 34.21 57.32 22.20
N SER A 159 34.35 57.17 20.86
CA SER A 159 35.57 56.98 20.02
C SER A 159 36.44 55.72 20.24
N SER A 160 37.06 55.03 19.27
CA SER A 160 37.78 55.46 18.06
C SER A 160 38.29 54.22 17.27
N GLN A 161 38.46 54.36 15.94
CA GLN A 161 39.57 53.93 15.03
C GLN A 161 40.13 52.46 15.09
N ASN A 162 40.62 51.78 14.03
CA ASN A 162 41.20 52.16 12.73
C ASN A 162 41.45 50.93 11.81
N GLY A 163 41.53 51.16 10.49
CA GLY A 163 42.36 50.48 9.46
C GLY A 163 42.02 49.02 9.04
N GLY A 164 41.93 48.60 7.77
CA GLY A 164 42.27 49.18 6.46
C GLY A 164 43.15 48.22 5.64
N SER A 165 42.67 47.67 4.50
CA SER A 165 43.46 47.51 3.25
C SER A 165 42.68 46.84 2.11
N SER A 166 42.65 47.57 1.00
CA SER A 166 42.34 47.28 -0.42
C SER A 166 43.07 46.05 -1.02
N LYS A 167 42.70 45.43 -2.17
CA LYS A 167 42.48 46.01 -3.52
C LYS A 167 41.65 45.10 -4.45
N SER A 168 40.97 45.77 -5.37
CA SER A 168 40.25 45.32 -6.55
C SER A 168 41.13 45.16 -7.80
N ARG A 169 40.63 44.45 -8.83
CA ARG A 169 40.69 44.94 -10.23
C ARG A 169 39.67 44.26 -11.17
N SER A 170 38.80 45.10 -11.71
CA SER A 170 37.95 44.99 -12.91
C SER A 170 38.80 44.93 -14.21
N ARG A 171 38.37 44.74 -15.47
CA ARG A 171 37.10 44.89 -16.24
C ARG A 171 37.43 44.53 -17.71
N LYS A 172 36.49 44.00 -18.52
CA LYS A 172 35.95 44.63 -19.76
C LYS A 172 35.10 43.69 -20.62
N LYS A 173 34.04 44.28 -21.19
CA LYS A 173 33.05 43.79 -22.17
C LYS A 173 33.49 44.04 -23.63
N ILE A 174 32.84 43.33 -24.57
CA ILE A 174 32.18 43.72 -25.87
C ILE A 174 32.11 42.41 -26.69
N GLY A 175 31.07 41.94 -27.40
CA GLY A 175 29.71 42.36 -27.75
C GLY A 175 29.31 41.70 -29.10
N GLY A 176 28.11 41.09 -29.22
CA GLY A 176 27.37 40.96 -30.50
C GLY A 176 27.17 39.59 -31.20
N LYS A 177 25.94 39.04 -31.08
CA LYS A 177 25.07 38.30 -32.06
C LYS A 177 25.59 37.07 -32.85
N HIS A 178 24.96 35.89 -32.65
CA HIS A 178 24.22 35.12 -33.70
C HIS A 178 23.48 33.88 -33.13
N LEU A 179 22.27 33.65 -33.66
CA LEU A 179 21.48 32.42 -33.88
C LEU A 179 21.49 31.21 -32.91
N VAL A 180 20.26 30.87 -32.48
CA VAL A 180 19.54 29.59 -32.63
C VAL A 180 20.36 28.39 -33.17
N LYS A 181 20.12 27.22 -32.55
CA LYS A 181 20.33 25.84 -33.04
C LYS A 181 21.60 25.13 -32.54
N SER A 182 21.51 24.52 -31.35
CA SER A 182 22.24 23.30 -30.93
C SER A 182 21.72 22.95 -29.53
N ILE A 183 20.83 21.98 -29.32
CA ILE A 183 21.18 20.58 -29.04
C ILE A 183 20.01 19.70 -29.51
N THR A 184 20.15 19.17 -30.72
CA THR A 184 19.49 17.97 -31.24
C THR A 184 20.48 17.46 -32.28
N ASN A 185 21.31 16.48 -31.88
CA ASN A 185 22.08 15.58 -32.75
C ASN A 185 23.18 14.91 -31.93
N ARG A 186 22.77 14.03 -31.01
CA ARG A 186 23.74 13.13 -30.37
C ARG A 186 23.15 11.78 -29.96
N LEU A 187 22.28 11.20 -30.79
CA LEU A 187 21.86 9.80 -30.68
C LEU A 187 21.34 9.24 -32.03
N GLU A 188 22.12 9.42 -33.09
CA GLU A 188 22.05 8.60 -34.31
C GLU A 188 23.47 8.27 -34.73
N LYS A 189 24.01 7.17 -34.18
CA LYS A 189 25.24 6.50 -34.62
C LYS A 189 25.38 5.20 -33.84
N LEU A 190 24.90 4.13 -34.46
CA LEU A 190 24.97 2.69 -34.16
C LEU A 190 23.61 2.18 -34.71
N PHE A 191 23.40 1.99 -36.01
CA PHE A 191 24.07 1.05 -36.90
C PHE A 191 23.82 1.52 -38.35
N HIS A 192 24.82 1.42 -39.21
CA HIS A 192 24.69 0.88 -40.58
C HIS A 192 26.09 0.82 -41.19
N LYS A 193 26.43 -0.35 -41.71
CA LYS A 193 27.66 -0.65 -42.44
C LYS A 193 27.23 -1.21 -43.80
N ASP A 194 27.77 -0.57 -44.85
CA ASP A 194 27.89 -0.93 -46.27
C ASP A 194 26.56 -1.14 -47.05
N GLU A 195 26.32 -0.69 -48.28
CA GLU A 195 27.18 -0.49 -49.46
C GLU A 195 26.76 0.71 -50.34
N GLU A 196 27.65 1.05 -51.27
CA GLU A 196 27.68 2.21 -52.18
C GLU A 196 26.73 2.14 -53.40
N SER A 197 26.25 3.33 -53.80
CA SER A 197 26.07 3.84 -55.18
C SER A 197 25.13 3.07 -56.17
N SER A 198 24.21 3.69 -56.90
CA SER A 198 24.36 4.91 -57.70
C SER A 198 23.00 5.31 -58.35
N LYS A 199 22.84 6.64 -58.48
CA LYS A 199 22.21 7.42 -59.57
C LYS A 199 20.70 7.31 -59.91
N THR A 200 20.02 8.41 -59.56
CA THR A 200 19.23 9.38 -60.36
C THR A 200 18.10 8.97 -61.34
N ASP A 201 17.05 9.77 -61.21
CA ASP A 201 16.08 10.29 -62.21
C ASP A 201 14.65 9.72 -62.27
N GLU A 202 13.76 10.53 -61.68
CA GLU A 202 12.53 11.12 -62.23
C GLU A 202 11.58 10.33 -63.16
N SER A 203 10.31 10.37 -62.72
CA SER A 203 9.11 10.82 -63.45
C SER A 203 8.04 9.82 -63.93
N SER A 204 6.82 10.18 -63.53
CA SER A 204 5.52 10.14 -64.25
C SER A 204 4.90 8.81 -64.70
N SER A 205 3.83 8.47 -63.97
CA SER A 205 2.44 8.32 -64.45
C SER A 205 2.16 7.77 -65.85
N GLU A 206 1.45 6.63 -65.81
CA GLU A 206 0.15 6.35 -66.45
C GLU A 206 0.06 5.75 -67.86
N PHE A 207 -0.55 4.55 -67.86
CA PHE A 207 -1.42 3.91 -68.86
C PHE A 207 -0.84 3.60 -70.26
N SER A 208 -0.66 2.31 -70.56
CA SER A 208 -1.68 1.51 -71.29
C SER A 208 -1.14 0.15 -71.74
N SER A 209 -2.11 -0.73 -71.93
CA SER A 209 -2.10 -2.14 -72.32
C SER A 209 -1.62 -2.47 -73.75
N ILE A 210 -1.15 -3.71 -73.92
CA ILE A 210 -1.29 -4.64 -75.08
C ILE A 210 0.01 -5.03 -75.86
N VAL A 211 0.55 -6.20 -75.46
CA VAL A 211 0.87 -7.45 -76.21
C VAL A 211 1.91 -7.48 -77.36
N SER A 212 2.69 -8.58 -77.33
CA SER A 212 3.41 -9.34 -78.38
C SER A 212 4.95 -9.21 -78.30
N GLU A 213 5.78 -10.26 -78.37
CA GLU A 213 5.71 -11.55 -79.10
C GLU A 213 6.61 -12.64 -78.47
N HIS A 214 6.18 -13.92 -78.63
CA HIS A 214 6.96 -15.18 -78.79
C HIS A 214 7.85 -15.62 -77.60
N GLU A 215 7.83 -16.88 -77.13
CA GLU A 215 7.71 -18.16 -77.85
C GLU A 215 7.30 -19.29 -76.88
N ASP A 216 6.72 -20.35 -77.43
CA ASP A 216 6.17 -21.53 -76.78
C ASP A 216 7.09 -22.25 -75.77
N SER A 217 6.53 -22.71 -74.65
CA SER A 217 6.68 -24.10 -74.24
C SER A 217 5.54 -24.53 -73.31
N ILE A 218 4.94 -25.65 -73.69
CA ILE A 218 3.77 -26.32 -73.15
C ILE A 218 3.90 -26.68 -71.67
N ASP A 219 2.91 -26.23 -70.89
CA ASP A 219 2.16 -26.93 -69.84
C ASP A 219 2.76 -28.26 -69.30
N GLU A 220 3.28 -28.24 -68.07
CA GLU A 220 3.09 -29.35 -67.13
C GLU A 220 2.15 -28.87 -66.03
N GLY A 221 0.89 -29.29 -66.12
CA GLY A 221 -0.15 -28.95 -65.17
C GLY A 221 0.26 -29.30 -63.76
N PHE A 222 0.18 -28.31 -62.86
CA PHE A 222 0.07 -28.60 -61.44
C PHE A 222 -1.21 -29.41 -61.26
N SER A 223 -1.04 -30.69 -60.94
CA SER A 223 -2.09 -31.55 -60.41
C SER A 223 -2.87 -30.76 -59.35
N ASP A 224 -4.20 -30.72 -59.46
CA ASP A 224 -5.09 -30.31 -58.37
C ASP A 224 -4.79 -31.22 -57.16
N CYS A 225 -3.88 -30.81 -56.27
CA CYS A 225 -3.63 -31.57 -55.05
C CYS A 225 -4.78 -31.32 -54.09
N SER A 226 -5.27 -32.36 -53.43
CA SER A 226 -6.30 -32.20 -52.41
C SER A 226 -5.75 -31.40 -51.22
N PHE A 227 -6.64 -30.81 -50.41
CA PHE A 227 -6.25 -30.04 -49.22
C PHE A 227 -5.44 -30.91 -48.25
N GLU A 228 -5.83 -32.16 -48.09
CA GLU A 228 -5.15 -33.16 -47.27
C GLU A 228 -3.76 -33.49 -47.82
N GLU A 229 -3.63 -33.73 -49.13
CA GLU A 229 -2.34 -33.95 -49.79
C GLU A 229 -1.40 -32.73 -49.65
N ALA A 230 -1.95 -31.51 -49.70
CA ALA A 230 -1.19 -30.28 -49.51
C ALA A 230 -0.59 -30.18 -48.09
N LEU A 231 -1.38 -30.53 -47.07
CA LEU A 231 -0.92 -30.54 -45.68
C LEU A 231 0.10 -31.66 -45.42
N GLU A 232 -0.09 -32.85 -45.98
CA GLU A 232 0.89 -33.94 -45.89
C GLU A 232 2.23 -33.56 -46.56
N MET A 233 2.18 -32.85 -47.69
CA MET A 233 3.38 -32.30 -48.34
C MET A 233 4.09 -31.27 -47.46
N MET A 234 3.36 -30.42 -46.73
CA MET A 234 3.96 -29.50 -45.74
C MET A 234 4.56 -30.23 -44.54
N GLN A 235 3.90 -31.29 -44.05
CA GLN A 235 4.38 -32.10 -42.93
C GLN A 235 5.66 -32.87 -43.28
N SER A 236 5.79 -33.35 -44.52
CA SER A 236 6.97 -34.12 -44.97
C SER A 236 8.25 -33.30 -45.15
N LYS A 237 8.13 -31.96 -45.13
CA LYS A 237 9.28 -31.06 -45.15
C LYS A 237 9.73 -30.85 -43.70
N ASP A 238 10.93 -31.32 -43.36
CA ASP A 238 11.61 -31.00 -42.08
C ASP A 238 11.84 -29.48 -41.99
N ASN A 239 10.82 -28.77 -41.53
CA ASN A 239 10.85 -27.32 -41.37
C ASN A 239 11.22 -27.04 -39.90
N GLU A 240 12.47 -26.67 -39.63
CA GLU A 240 12.98 -26.27 -38.30
C GLU A 240 12.36 -24.95 -37.78
N GLN A 241 11.20 -24.54 -38.33
CA GLN A 241 10.58 -23.26 -38.06
C GLN A 241 9.78 -23.33 -36.74
N GLU A 242 10.30 -22.66 -35.70
CA GLU A 242 9.63 -22.54 -34.40
C GLU A 242 8.22 -21.93 -34.52
N MET A 243 7.33 -22.27 -33.58
CA MET A 243 5.96 -21.75 -33.53
C MET A 243 5.99 -20.22 -33.39
N PRO A 244 5.28 -19.46 -34.26
CA PRO A 244 5.29 -18.00 -34.20
C PRO A 244 4.74 -17.43 -32.87
N GLU A 245 5.34 -16.32 -32.43
CA GLU A 245 4.88 -15.54 -31.29
C GLU A 245 3.49 -14.92 -31.53
N ASN A 246 2.78 -14.61 -30.44
CA ASN A 246 1.46 -13.95 -30.52
C ASN A 246 1.59 -12.54 -31.11
N LEU A 247 0.56 -12.12 -31.85
CA LEU A 247 0.48 -10.77 -32.40
C LEU A 247 0.30 -9.71 -31.28
N ARG A 248 0.87 -8.52 -31.50
CA ARG A 248 0.96 -7.43 -30.50
C ARG A 248 -0.38 -6.80 -30.09
N GLY A 249 -1.47 -7.06 -30.84
CA GLY A 249 -2.80 -6.55 -30.51
C GLY A 249 -3.49 -7.30 -29.38
N GLY A 250 -3.00 -8.50 -29.03
CA GLY A 250 -3.50 -9.33 -27.93
C GLY A 250 -4.12 -10.64 -28.41
N VAL A 251 -4.65 -11.41 -27.47
CA VAL A 251 -5.27 -12.73 -27.70
C VAL A 251 -6.80 -12.59 -27.67
N LEU A 252 -7.46 -13.14 -28.69
CA LEU A 252 -8.92 -13.18 -28.84
C LEU A 252 -9.52 -14.46 -28.27
N ILE A 253 -8.83 -15.60 -28.45
CA ILE A 253 -9.27 -16.91 -27.97
C ILE A 253 -8.05 -17.64 -27.42
N ASP A 254 -8.21 -18.23 -26.23
CA ASP A 254 -7.22 -19.09 -25.58
C ASP A 254 -7.96 -20.22 -24.85
N GLN A 255 -8.21 -21.32 -25.57
CA GLN A 255 -9.12 -22.36 -25.08
C GLN A 255 -8.69 -23.77 -25.51
N ALA A 256 -8.82 -24.72 -24.58
CA ALA A 256 -8.65 -26.14 -24.85
C ALA A 256 -9.98 -26.83 -25.21
N TYR A 257 -9.96 -27.64 -26.26
CA TYR A 257 -11.10 -28.39 -26.77
C TYR A 257 -10.78 -29.89 -26.81
N ALA A 258 -11.75 -30.73 -26.49
CA ALA A 258 -11.64 -32.20 -26.59
C ALA A 258 -11.81 -32.66 -28.05
N VAL A 259 -10.83 -32.32 -28.89
CA VAL A 259 -10.74 -32.67 -30.32
C VAL A 259 -9.26 -32.69 -30.70
N SER A 260 -8.84 -33.56 -31.62
CA SER A 260 -7.43 -33.62 -32.04
C SER A 260 -7.03 -32.35 -32.81
N PRO A 261 -5.75 -31.93 -32.78
CA PRO A 261 -5.28 -30.78 -33.53
C PRO A 261 -5.58 -30.85 -35.04
N ASN A 262 -5.48 -32.04 -35.64
CA ASN A 262 -5.76 -32.25 -37.07
C ASN A 262 -7.25 -32.08 -37.40
N GLU A 263 -8.13 -32.66 -36.59
CA GLU A 263 -9.58 -32.50 -36.76
C GLU A 263 -10.02 -31.05 -36.55
N LEU A 264 -9.43 -30.34 -35.59
CA LEU A 264 -9.70 -28.93 -35.35
C LEU A 264 -9.24 -28.04 -36.51
N ASN A 265 -8.04 -28.30 -37.05
CA ASN A 265 -7.53 -27.59 -38.22
C ASN A 265 -8.43 -27.80 -39.44
N THR A 266 -8.81 -29.05 -39.70
CA THR A 266 -9.73 -29.41 -40.79
C THR A 266 -11.08 -28.71 -40.62
N PHE A 267 -11.62 -28.70 -39.39
CA PHE A 267 -12.88 -28.05 -39.09
C PHE A 267 -12.86 -26.53 -39.37
N LEU A 268 -11.74 -25.85 -39.10
CA LEU A 268 -11.63 -24.39 -39.29
C LEU A 268 -11.26 -23.99 -40.73
N PHE A 269 -10.39 -24.76 -41.38
CA PHE A 269 -9.69 -24.32 -42.60
C PHE A 269 -9.94 -25.18 -43.85
N ALA A 270 -10.57 -26.35 -43.73
CA ALA A 270 -10.91 -27.15 -44.91
C ALA A 270 -11.83 -26.37 -45.86
N PRO A 271 -11.68 -26.54 -47.18
CA PRO A 271 -12.59 -25.94 -48.17
C PRO A 271 -14.04 -26.29 -47.87
N ASN A 272 -14.96 -25.32 -48.00
CA ASN A 272 -16.40 -25.53 -47.81
C ASN A 272 -16.83 -26.01 -46.39
N SER A 273 -16.00 -25.80 -45.36
CA SER A 273 -16.34 -26.16 -43.98
C SER A 273 -17.72 -25.61 -43.56
N GLN A 274 -18.54 -26.47 -42.95
CA GLN A 274 -19.85 -26.08 -42.42
C GLN A 274 -19.71 -24.99 -41.34
N PHE A 275 -18.63 -24.99 -40.58
CA PHE A 275 -18.37 -23.99 -39.57
C PHE A 275 -18.25 -22.58 -40.14
N ARG A 276 -17.54 -22.40 -41.27
CA ARG A 276 -17.39 -21.10 -41.92
C ARG A 276 -18.73 -20.57 -42.43
N LYS A 277 -19.61 -21.46 -42.91
CA LYS A 277 -20.97 -21.12 -43.34
C LYS A 277 -21.84 -20.68 -42.15
N ASP A 278 -21.84 -21.47 -41.07
CA ASP A 278 -22.58 -21.16 -39.84
C ASP A 278 -22.09 -19.83 -39.22
N LEU A 279 -20.77 -19.59 -39.24
CA LEU A 279 -20.14 -18.36 -38.74
C LEU A 279 -20.47 -17.15 -39.64
N ALA A 280 -20.51 -17.32 -40.96
CA ALA A 280 -20.89 -16.27 -41.89
C ALA A 280 -22.36 -15.87 -41.71
N GLU A 281 -23.26 -16.83 -41.53
CA GLU A 281 -24.68 -16.58 -41.27
C GLU A 281 -24.87 -15.82 -39.94
N LEU A 282 -24.17 -16.25 -38.88
CA LEU A 282 -24.25 -15.61 -37.56
C LEU A 282 -23.72 -14.17 -37.55
N ASN A 283 -22.63 -13.91 -38.29
CA ASN A 283 -22.04 -12.57 -38.39
C ASN A 283 -22.73 -11.65 -39.42
N GLY A 284 -23.76 -12.14 -40.12
CA GLY A 284 -24.44 -11.39 -41.19
C GLY A 284 -23.54 -11.12 -42.39
N THR A 285 -22.58 -12.01 -42.65
CA THR A 285 -21.67 -11.94 -43.81
C THR A 285 -22.37 -12.52 -45.05
N MET A 286 -22.31 -11.79 -46.16
CA MET A 286 -22.94 -12.15 -47.43
C MET A 286 -21.89 -12.28 -48.54
N ASP A 287 -22.26 -12.91 -49.66
CA ASP A 287 -21.42 -13.04 -50.87
C ASP A 287 -20.02 -13.67 -50.61
N THR A 288 -19.93 -14.63 -49.70
CA THR A 288 -18.68 -15.33 -49.38
C THR A 288 -18.21 -16.17 -50.56
N HIS A 289 -17.00 -15.89 -51.04
CA HIS A 289 -16.30 -16.65 -52.07
C HIS A 289 -14.93 -17.10 -51.54
N GLU A 290 -14.72 -18.40 -51.43
CA GLU A 290 -13.46 -19.02 -50.99
C GLU A 290 -12.71 -19.58 -52.20
N GLU A 291 -11.48 -19.14 -52.44
CA GLU A 291 -10.60 -19.74 -53.44
C GLU A 291 -9.99 -21.06 -52.94
N LEU A 292 -9.54 -21.89 -53.88
CA LEU A 292 -8.83 -23.12 -53.55
C LEU A 292 -7.49 -22.80 -52.89
N TRP A 293 -7.04 -23.68 -51.99
CA TRP A 293 -5.69 -23.60 -51.44
C TRP A 293 -4.68 -23.83 -52.57
N THR A 294 -3.75 -22.90 -52.74
CA THR A 294 -2.73 -22.92 -53.79
C THR A 294 -1.36 -22.63 -53.19
N TRP A 295 -0.32 -23.19 -53.79
CA TRP A 295 1.06 -22.90 -53.41
C TRP A 295 1.46 -21.50 -53.86
N SER A 296 2.05 -20.70 -52.96
CA SER A 296 2.54 -19.36 -53.28
C SER A 296 3.55 -19.39 -54.43
N SER A 297 3.29 -18.64 -55.51
CA SER A 297 4.10 -18.67 -56.72
C SER A 297 5.52 -18.17 -56.46
N GLY A 298 6.49 -19.08 -56.50
CA GLY A 298 7.92 -18.77 -56.43
C GLY A 298 8.72 -19.71 -55.53
N ASP A 299 8.08 -20.30 -54.52
CA ASP A 299 8.68 -21.29 -53.64
C ASP A 299 7.54 -22.16 -53.09
N MET A 300 7.63 -23.49 -53.20
CA MET A 300 6.60 -24.41 -52.69
C MET A 300 6.57 -24.47 -51.14
N SER A 301 6.89 -23.37 -50.46
CA SER A 301 7.11 -23.31 -49.02
C SER A 301 5.82 -23.05 -48.24
N CYS A 302 4.87 -22.31 -48.79
CA CYS A 302 3.67 -21.87 -48.07
C CYS A 302 2.38 -22.11 -48.87
N LEU A 303 1.38 -22.72 -48.20
CA LEU A 303 0.04 -22.92 -48.74
C LEU A 303 -0.83 -21.69 -48.45
N THR A 304 -1.44 -21.11 -49.48
CA THR A 304 -2.17 -19.84 -49.40
C THR A 304 -3.55 -19.94 -50.04
N ARG A 305 -4.53 -19.17 -49.54
CA ARG A 305 -5.82 -18.96 -50.20
C ARG A 305 -6.34 -17.55 -49.96
N VAL A 306 -7.20 -17.09 -50.87
CA VAL A 306 -7.92 -15.84 -50.69
C VAL A 306 -9.41 -16.12 -50.47
N VAL A 307 -9.99 -15.46 -49.47
CA VAL A 307 -11.41 -15.48 -49.18
C VAL A 307 -11.95 -14.06 -49.28
N SER A 308 -13.03 -13.85 -50.03
CA SER A 308 -13.68 -12.55 -50.13
C SER A 308 -15.13 -12.62 -49.69
N TYR A 309 -15.60 -11.57 -49.02
CA TYR A 309 -16.98 -11.50 -48.54
C TYR A 309 -17.44 -10.06 -48.32
N THR A 310 -18.75 -9.86 -48.19
CA THR A 310 -19.38 -8.58 -47.87
C THR A 310 -19.85 -8.60 -46.42
N LYS A 311 -19.34 -7.67 -45.60
CA LYS A 311 -19.79 -7.52 -44.20
C LYS A 311 -20.97 -6.55 -44.14
N ALA A 312 -21.99 -6.89 -43.34
CA ALA A 312 -23.20 -6.06 -43.21
C ALA A 312 -22.92 -4.65 -42.67
N ALA A 313 -23.80 -3.71 -43.02
CA ALA A 313 -23.72 -2.33 -42.56
C ALA A 313 -23.91 -2.24 -41.03
N THR A 314 -23.06 -1.44 -40.37
CA THR A 314 -23.18 -1.06 -38.97
C THR A 314 -23.66 0.40 -38.84
N LYS A 315 -23.91 0.87 -37.61
CA LYS A 315 -24.32 2.27 -37.37
C LYS A 315 -23.32 3.32 -37.89
N LEU A 316 -22.05 2.95 -38.01
CA LEU A 316 -20.95 3.86 -38.36
C LEU A 316 -20.30 3.55 -39.71
N VAL A 317 -20.47 2.34 -40.24
CA VAL A 317 -19.82 1.88 -41.48
C VAL A 317 -20.86 1.22 -42.38
N LYS A 318 -20.93 1.63 -43.65
CA LYS A 318 -21.79 0.98 -44.65
C LYS A 318 -21.32 -0.46 -44.89
N ALA A 319 -22.18 -1.29 -45.50
CA ALA A 319 -21.76 -2.61 -45.93
C ALA A 319 -20.53 -2.48 -46.83
N CYS A 320 -19.50 -3.28 -46.55
CA CYS A 320 -18.20 -3.16 -47.20
C CYS A 320 -17.65 -4.54 -47.59
N LYS A 321 -16.93 -4.57 -48.71
CA LYS A 321 -16.21 -5.76 -49.15
C LYS A 321 -14.92 -5.92 -48.37
N ALA A 322 -14.68 -7.14 -47.89
CA ALA A 322 -13.46 -7.56 -47.22
C ALA A 322 -12.78 -8.68 -48.02
N THR A 323 -11.45 -8.66 -47.98
CA THR A 323 -10.61 -9.71 -48.54
C THR A 323 -9.68 -10.24 -47.45
N GLU A 324 -9.73 -11.54 -47.18
CA GLU A 324 -8.84 -12.28 -46.28
C GLU A 324 -7.85 -13.09 -47.10
N GLU A 325 -6.56 -12.85 -46.88
CA GLU A 325 -5.47 -13.71 -47.38
C GLU A 325 -5.04 -14.63 -46.24
N GLN A 326 -5.15 -15.94 -46.42
CA GLN A 326 -4.83 -16.94 -45.41
C GLN A 326 -3.62 -17.75 -45.85
N THR A 327 -2.64 -17.90 -44.95
CA THR A 327 -1.36 -18.53 -45.23
C THR A 327 -1.01 -19.51 -44.12
N TYR A 328 -0.78 -20.78 -44.47
CA TYR A 328 -0.17 -21.74 -43.54
C TYR A 328 1.30 -21.39 -43.33
N ILE A 329 1.65 -21.06 -42.09
CA ILE A 329 3.03 -20.87 -41.64
C ILE A 329 3.59 -22.20 -41.15
N ARG A 330 2.75 -23.04 -40.51
CA ARG A 330 3.15 -24.34 -39.98
C ARG A 330 2.02 -25.36 -40.10
N ALA A 331 2.37 -26.58 -40.49
CA ALA A 331 1.48 -27.73 -40.56
C ALA A 331 2.30 -29.03 -40.43
N ASP A 332 2.59 -29.45 -39.19
CA ASP A 332 3.43 -30.64 -38.92
C ASP A 332 2.63 -31.90 -38.53
N GLY A 333 1.31 -31.83 -38.67
CA GLY A 333 0.36 -32.88 -38.29
C GLY A 333 -0.14 -32.79 -36.85
N ARG A 334 0.64 -32.20 -35.92
CA ARG A 334 0.29 -32.03 -34.50
C ARG A 334 0.08 -30.58 -34.11
N GLU A 335 0.75 -29.67 -34.78
CA GLU A 335 0.73 -28.24 -34.59
C GLU A 335 0.47 -27.53 -35.92
N TYR A 336 -0.41 -26.54 -35.88
CA TYR A 336 -0.79 -25.74 -37.04
C TYR A 336 -0.71 -24.26 -36.70
N ALA A 337 -0.17 -23.46 -37.62
CA ALA A 337 -0.19 -22.01 -37.54
C ALA A 337 -0.69 -21.42 -38.87
N VAL A 338 -1.80 -20.69 -38.82
CA VAL A 338 -2.38 -20.02 -39.99
C VAL A 338 -2.42 -18.51 -39.74
N PHE A 339 -1.73 -17.77 -40.58
CA PHE A 339 -1.75 -16.31 -40.57
C PHE A 339 -2.79 -15.80 -41.55
N VAL A 340 -3.57 -14.80 -41.12
CA VAL A 340 -4.65 -14.22 -41.91
C VAL A 340 -4.48 -12.71 -41.96
N SER A 341 -4.38 -12.16 -43.17
CA SER A 341 -4.33 -10.72 -43.42
C SER A 341 -5.65 -10.26 -44.04
N VAL A 342 -6.36 -9.37 -43.34
CA VAL A 342 -7.67 -8.86 -43.74
C VAL A 342 -7.55 -7.42 -44.24
N SER A 343 -8.09 -7.16 -45.41
CA SER A 343 -8.17 -5.82 -46.02
C SER A 343 -9.62 -5.43 -46.27
N THR A 344 -9.98 -4.21 -45.85
CA THR A 344 -11.32 -3.62 -46.03
C THR A 344 -11.18 -2.23 -46.66
N PRO A 345 -10.85 -2.12 -47.95
CA PRO A 345 -10.47 -0.84 -48.57
C PRO A 345 -11.58 0.21 -48.60
N GLU A 346 -12.85 -0.23 -48.52
CA GLU A 346 -14.03 0.64 -48.64
C GLU A 346 -14.40 1.39 -47.34
N VAL A 347 -13.79 1.04 -46.21
CA VAL A 347 -14.04 1.72 -44.92
C VAL A 347 -13.19 2.99 -44.79
N PRO A 348 -13.56 3.95 -43.93
CA PRO A 348 -12.71 5.11 -43.67
C PRO A 348 -11.30 4.67 -43.24
N TYR A 349 -10.29 5.17 -43.94
CA TYR A 349 -8.88 4.78 -43.77
C TYR A 349 -8.54 3.31 -44.12
N GLY A 350 -9.42 2.58 -44.80
CA GLY A 350 -9.26 1.16 -45.11
C GLY A 350 -8.01 0.79 -45.92
N ASN A 351 -7.45 1.74 -46.69
CA ASN A 351 -6.18 1.55 -47.42
C ASN A 351 -4.93 1.84 -46.57
N ALA A 352 -5.10 2.42 -45.38
CA ALA A 352 -3.99 2.79 -44.50
C ALA A 352 -3.57 1.66 -43.55
N PHE A 353 -4.39 0.63 -43.39
CA PHE A 353 -4.12 -0.48 -42.49
C PHE A 353 -4.68 -1.82 -43.00
N LYS A 354 -4.09 -2.91 -42.53
CA LYS A 354 -4.64 -4.27 -42.61
C LYS A 354 -4.79 -4.82 -41.19
N VAL A 355 -5.79 -5.67 -40.99
CA VAL A 355 -5.96 -6.41 -39.73
C VAL A 355 -5.30 -7.77 -39.88
N GLU A 356 -4.46 -8.16 -38.93
CA GLU A 356 -3.74 -9.42 -38.94
C GLU A 356 -4.29 -10.33 -37.83
N LEU A 357 -4.48 -11.60 -38.14
CA LEU A 357 -4.88 -12.64 -37.20
C LEU A 357 -3.91 -13.81 -37.31
N LEU A 358 -3.58 -14.43 -36.19
CA LEU A 358 -2.75 -15.62 -36.13
C LEU A 358 -3.48 -16.70 -35.34
N TYR A 359 -3.83 -17.79 -36.02
CA TYR A 359 -4.44 -18.98 -35.44
C TYR A 359 -3.37 -20.00 -35.15
N LYS A 360 -3.28 -20.45 -33.91
CA LYS A 360 -2.36 -21.51 -33.46
C LYS A 360 -3.16 -22.65 -32.86
N ILE A 361 -2.92 -23.84 -33.37
CA ILE A 361 -3.52 -25.09 -32.88
C ILE A 361 -2.38 -25.96 -32.40
N MET A 362 -2.37 -26.30 -31.12
CA MET A 362 -1.33 -27.09 -30.46
C MET A 362 -1.96 -28.30 -29.75
N PRO A 363 -1.18 -29.34 -29.40
CA PRO A 363 -1.67 -30.41 -28.53
C PRO A 363 -2.17 -29.87 -27.18
N GLY A 364 -3.35 -30.32 -26.76
CA GLY A 364 -3.97 -29.92 -25.50
C GLY A 364 -3.57 -30.81 -24.30
N PRO A 365 -4.12 -30.52 -23.10
CA PRO A 365 -3.84 -31.29 -21.88
C PRO A 365 -4.40 -32.72 -21.96
N GLU A 366 -3.69 -33.70 -21.38
CA GLU A 366 -4.09 -35.11 -21.37
C GLU A 366 -5.44 -35.32 -20.68
N VAL A 367 -6.42 -35.89 -21.40
CA VAL A 367 -7.76 -36.16 -20.89
C VAL A 367 -7.83 -37.59 -20.35
N SER A 368 -8.45 -37.78 -19.19
CA SER A 368 -8.59 -39.08 -18.52
C SER A 368 -9.37 -40.14 -19.30
N SER A 369 -10.07 -39.77 -20.38
CA SER A 369 -10.79 -40.67 -21.29
C SER A 369 -9.90 -41.30 -22.37
N GLY A 370 -8.64 -40.86 -22.54
CA GLY A 370 -7.77 -41.29 -23.64
C GLY A 370 -8.09 -40.64 -24.99
N GLU A 371 -8.97 -39.63 -25.00
CA GLU A 371 -9.30 -38.81 -26.17
C GLU A 371 -8.23 -37.71 -26.36
N GLU A 372 -7.79 -37.49 -27.60
CA GLU A 372 -6.87 -36.40 -27.93
C GLU A 372 -7.54 -35.04 -27.77
N SER A 373 -6.76 -34.05 -27.32
CA SER A 373 -7.22 -32.68 -27.11
C SER A 373 -6.33 -31.69 -27.86
N SER A 374 -6.86 -30.50 -28.10
CA SER A 374 -6.16 -29.42 -28.77
C SER A 374 -6.34 -28.12 -28.01
N HIS A 375 -5.32 -27.28 -28.08
CA HIS A 375 -5.28 -25.94 -27.52
C HIS A 375 -5.27 -24.95 -28.68
N LEU A 376 -6.34 -24.14 -28.77
CA LEU A 376 -6.51 -23.12 -29.79
C LEU A 376 -6.20 -21.75 -29.19
N VAL A 377 -5.22 -21.06 -29.79
CA VAL A 377 -4.87 -19.68 -29.47
C VAL A 377 -5.03 -18.82 -30.73
N ILE A 378 -5.83 -17.76 -30.64
CA ILE A 378 -6.03 -16.81 -31.75
C ILE A 378 -5.62 -15.43 -31.27
N SER A 379 -4.61 -14.85 -31.91
CA SER A 379 -4.13 -13.49 -31.60
C SER A 379 -4.37 -12.55 -32.77
N TRP A 380 -4.37 -11.24 -32.51
CA TRP A 380 -4.65 -10.21 -33.51
C TRP A 380 -3.67 -9.05 -33.47
N GLY A 381 -3.61 -8.28 -34.56
CA GLY A 381 -2.81 -7.07 -34.68
C GLY A 381 -3.33 -6.15 -35.78
N VAL A 382 -2.82 -4.92 -35.81
CA VAL A 382 -3.08 -3.97 -36.89
C VAL A 382 -1.77 -3.56 -37.53
N ASN A 383 -1.64 -3.80 -38.82
CA ASN A 383 -0.48 -3.41 -39.61
C ASN A 383 -0.81 -2.14 -40.40
N PHE A 384 -0.17 -1.03 -40.03
CA PHE A 384 -0.36 0.26 -40.67
C PHE A 384 0.57 0.40 -41.87
N LEU A 385 0.00 0.36 -43.07
CA LEU A 385 0.71 0.55 -44.33
C LEU A 385 1.07 2.03 -44.56
N GLN A 386 0.32 2.95 -43.95
CA GLN A 386 0.52 4.40 -44.06
C GLN A 386 0.37 5.08 -42.70
N SER A 387 1.10 6.18 -42.48
CA SER A 387 0.99 6.99 -41.26
C SER A 387 -0.38 7.68 -41.20
N THR A 388 -1.08 7.53 -40.08
CA THR A 388 -2.39 8.15 -39.84
C THR A 388 -2.47 8.71 -38.42
N MET A 389 -3.06 9.91 -38.28
CA MET A 389 -3.32 10.50 -36.96
C MET A 389 -4.47 9.78 -36.21
N MET A 390 -5.19 8.86 -36.85
CA MET A 390 -6.33 8.14 -36.26
C MET A 390 -5.99 6.73 -35.77
N LYS A 391 -4.70 6.42 -35.59
CA LYS A 391 -4.22 5.08 -35.20
C LYS A 391 -5.00 4.48 -34.03
N ASN A 392 -5.15 5.24 -32.94
CA ASN A 392 -5.83 4.78 -31.73
C ASN A 392 -7.33 4.54 -31.93
N ILE A 393 -7.99 5.34 -32.78
CA ILE A 393 -9.43 5.17 -33.09
C ILE A 393 -9.63 3.91 -33.93
N ILE A 394 -8.74 3.69 -34.91
CA ILE A 394 -8.77 2.49 -35.77
C ILE A 394 -8.50 1.24 -34.93
N GLU A 395 -7.43 1.23 -34.12
CA GLU A 395 -7.13 0.10 -33.23
C GLU A 395 -8.26 -0.18 -32.24
N GLY A 396 -8.85 0.86 -31.66
CA GLY A 396 -10.01 0.73 -30.76
C GLY A 396 -11.23 0.13 -31.45
N GLY A 397 -11.53 0.57 -32.69
CA GLY A 397 -12.63 0.05 -33.49
C GLY A 397 -12.41 -1.40 -33.94
N VAL A 398 -11.18 -1.73 -34.38
CA VAL A 398 -10.79 -3.10 -34.75
C VAL A 398 -10.90 -4.02 -33.53
N ARG A 399 -10.35 -3.62 -32.37
CA ARG A 399 -10.42 -4.40 -31.13
C ARG A 399 -11.87 -4.72 -30.74
N GLN A 400 -12.75 -3.72 -30.74
CA GLN A 400 -14.15 -3.92 -30.38
C GLN A 400 -14.86 -4.83 -31.39
N GLY A 401 -14.66 -4.61 -32.68
CA GLY A 401 -15.28 -5.41 -33.74
C GLY A 401 -14.79 -6.86 -33.77
N LEU A 402 -13.51 -7.10 -33.47
CA LEU A 402 -12.96 -8.44 -33.33
C LEU A 402 -13.49 -9.13 -32.08
N LYS A 403 -13.53 -8.44 -30.93
CA LYS A 403 -14.08 -9.00 -29.70
C LYS A 403 -15.49 -9.54 -29.90
N GLU A 404 -16.39 -8.71 -30.44
CA GLU A 404 -17.78 -9.12 -30.71
C GLU A 404 -17.88 -10.30 -31.70
N SER A 405 -17.03 -10.31 -32.73
CA SER A 405 -17.02 -11.38 -33.73
C SER A 405 -16.46 -12.70 -33.20
N PHE A 406 -15.45 -12.64 -32.33
CA PHE A 406 -14.80 -13.82 -31.78
C PHE A 406 -15.50 -14.37 -30.53
N ASP A 407 -16.31 -13.57 -29.84
CA ASP A 407 -17.26 -14.06 -28.84
C ASP A 407 -18.29 -15.01 -29.50
N GLN A 408 -18.79 -14.64 -30.68
CA GLN A 408 -19.69 -15.49 -31.47
C GLN A 408 -19.00 -16.76 -31.98
N PHE A 409 -17.74 -16.63 -32.43
CA PHE A 409 -16.91 -17.76 -32.81
C PHE A 409 -16.75 -18.75 -31.65
N ALA A 410 -16.36 -18.27 -30.46
CA ALA A 410 -16.14 -19.10 -29.28
C ALA A 410 -17.41 -19.85 -28.85
N ASN A 411 -18.57 -19.19 -28.94
CA ASN A 411 -19.87 -19.81 -28.67
C ASN A 411 -20.19 -20.95 -29.65
N LEU A 412 -19.92 -20.77 -30.95
CA LEU A 412 -20.10 -21.84 -31.95
C LEU A 412 -19.14 -23.01 -31.72
N MET A 413 -17.91 -22.73 -31.33
CA MET A 413 -16.92 -23.77 -30.99
C MET A 413 -17.37 -24.58 -29.78
N ALA A 414 -17.85 -23.92 -28.72
CA ALA A 414 -18.34 -24.59 -27.51
C ALA A 414 -19.61 -25.44 -27.73
N GLN A 415 -20.41 -25.13 -28.76
CA GLN A 415 -21.55 -25.97 -29.15
C GLN A 415 -21.12 -27.26 -29.84
N LYS A 416 -19.98 -27.25 -30.55
CA LYS A 416 -19.52 -28.36 -31.39
C LYS A 416 -18.51 -29.25 -30.67
N PHE A 417 -17.64 -28.66 -29.86
CA PHE A 417 -16.62 -29.36 -29.09
C PHE A 417 -16.77 -29.11 -27.60
N LYS A 418 -16.54 -30.16 -26.80
CA LYS A 418 -16.52 -30.04 -25.35
C LYS A 418 -15.30 -29.21 -24.94
N THR A 419 -15.53 -28.11 -24.23
CA THR A 419 -14.47 -27.33 -23.61
C THR A 419 -13.86 -28.15 -22.48
N LEU A 420 -12.54 -28.28 -22.49
CA LEU A 420 -11.80 -28.87 -21.38
C LEU A 420 -11.48 -27.72 -20.44
N ASP A 421 -12.10 -27.70 -19.27
CA ASP A 421 -11.81 -26.72 -18.24
C ASP A 421 -10.34 -26.90 -17.80
N SER A 422 -9.44 -26.11 -18.39
CA SER A 422 -8.22 -25.65 -17.72
C SER A 422 -8.59 -24.56 -16.70
N GLY A 423 -9.61 -24.85 -15.89
CA GLY A 423 -10.48 -23.92 -15.16
C GLY A 423 -9.84 -23.12 -14.03
N VAL A 424 -8.52 -22.88 -14.07
CA VAL A 424 -7.83 -21.97 -13.15
C VAL A 424 -6.78 -21.11 -13.88
N LEU A 425 -6.16 -21.56 -14.98
CA LEU A 425 -5.12 -20.76 -15.67
C LEU A 425 -5.66 -19.82 -16.77
N SER A 426 -6.56 -20.27 -17.66
CA SER A 426 -7.00 -19.45 -18.82
C SER A 426 -7.88 -18.26 -18.42
N GLY A 427 -8.74 -18.43 -17.42
CA GLY A 427 -9.57 -17.33 -16.89
C GLY A 427 -8.74 -16.24 -16.22
N LYS A 428 -7.71 -16.63 -15.46
CA LYS A 428 -6.79 -15.69 -14.80
C LYS A 428 -6.08 -14.83 -15.85
N ASP A 429 -5.40 -15.44 -16.82
CA ASP A 429 -4.58 -14.68 -17.76
C ASP A 429 -5.42 -13.81 -18.71
N HIS A 430 -6.61 -14.27 -19.14
CA HIS A 430 -7.52 -13.46 -19.96
C HIS A 430 -8.17 -12.31 -19.17
N ILE A 431 -8.55 -12.53 -17.91
CA ILE A 431 -9.15 -11.50 -17.04
C ILE A 431 -8.10 -10.47 -16.61
N LEU A 432 -6.88 -10.92 -16.28
CA LEU A 432 -5.76 -10.05 -15.94
C LEU A 432 -5.31 -9.26 -17.17
N ALA A 433 -5.18 -9.88 -18.35
CA ALA A 433 -4.84 -9.16 -19.59
C ALA A 433 -5.89 -8.11 -19.97
N ALA A 434 -7.19 -8.39 -19.78
CA ALA A 434 -8.24 -7.41 -20.02
C ALA A 434 -8.08 -6.17 -19.12
N LEU A 435 -7.72 -6.35 -17.84
CA LEU A 435 -7.45 -5.26 -16.91
C LEU A 435 -6.15 -4.52 -17.22
N GLU A 436 -5.09 -5.22 -17.66
CA GLU A 436 -3.83 -4.60 -18.10
C GLU A 436 -4.02 -3.71 -19.34
N THR A 437 -4.95 -4.04 -20.24
CA THR A 437 -5.22 -3.25 -21.46
C THR A 437 -6.02 -1.97 -21.24
N GLU A 438 -6.59 -1.77 -20.05
CA GLU A 438 -7.41 -0.59 -19.70
C GLU A 438 -6.60 0.53 -19.01
N HIS A 439 -5.27 0.49 -19.12
CA HIS A 439 -4.40 1.48 -18.51
C HIS A 439 -4.62 2.88 -19.12
N GLN A 440 -5.35 3.73 -18.40
CA GLN A 440 -5.51 5.13 -18.76
C GLN A 440 -4.16 5.84 -18.73
N SER A 441 -3.77 6.43 -19.86
CA SER A 441 -2.55 7.23 -19.93
C SER A 441 -2.56 8.35 -18.88
N VAL A 442 -1.40 8.64 -18.28
CA VAL A 442 -1.23 9.76 -17.34
C VAL A 442 -1.75 11.09 -17.92
N LEU A 443 -1.68 11.24 -19.24
CA LEU A 443 -2.21 12.40 -19.97
C LEU A 443 -3.75 12.47 -19.90
N ALA A 444 -4.44 11.34 -20.03
CA ALA A 444 -5.91 11.29 -19.93
C ALA A 444 -6.38 11.66 -18.52
N LEU A 445 -5.75 11.09 -17.49
CA LEU A 445 -6.02 11.39 -16.08
C LEU A 445 -5.74 12.87 -15.73
N ALA A 446 -4.63 13.42 -16.24
CA ALA A 446 -4.32 14.83 -16.08
C ALA A 446 -5.37 15.71 -16.79
N THR A 447 -5.81 15.31 -17.98
CA THR A 447 -6.84 16.05 -18.72
C THR A 447 -8.15 16.07 -17.93
N GLU A 448 -8.60 14.95 -17.38
CA GLU A 448 -9.82 14.89 -16.58
C GLU A 448 -9.75 15.76 -15.32
N TYR A 449 -8.63 15.70 -14.59
CA TYR A 449 -8.43 16.48 -13.36
C TYR A 449 -8.26 18.00 -13.60
N PHE A 450 -7.50 18.38 -14.65
CA PHE A 450 -7.22 19.78 -14.95
C PHE A 450 -8.27 20.43 -15.89
N CYS A 451 -9.21 19.67 -16.45
CA CYS A 451 -10.37 20.19 -17.20
C CYS A 451 -11.43 20.78 -16.25
N ASN A 452 -10.99 21.62 -15.33
CA ASN A 452 -11.81 22.31 -14.35
C ASN A 452 -11.97 23.78 -14.77
N ILE A 453 -13.16 24.36 -14.54
CA ILE A 453 -13.47 25.77 -14.80
C ILE A 453 -12.42 26.70 -14.17
N THR A 454 -11.90 26.35 -12.98
CA THR A 454 -10.85 27.11 -12.31
C THR A 454 -9.61 27.23 -13.18
N VAL A 455 -9.11 26.14 -13.76
CA VAL A 455 -7.91 26.12 -14.61
C VAL A 455 -8.14 26.91 -15.89
N PHE A 456 -9.28 26.71 -16.56
CA PHE A 456 -9.62 27.46 -17.77
C PHE A 456 -9.75 28.96 -17.50
N SER A 457 -10.39 29.35 -16.41
CA SER A 457 -10.51 30.75 -16.01
C SER A 457 -9.14 31.37 -15.75
N THR A 458 -8.23 30.66 -15.09
CA THR A 458 -6.86 31.13 -14.85
C THR A 458 -6.11 31.31 -16.17
N ILE A 459 -6.18 30.35 -17.09
CA ILE A 459 -5.54 30.46 -18.42
C ILE A 459 -6.08 31.67 -19.18
N PHE A 460 -7.39 31.87 -19.18
CA PHE A 460 -8.03 33.01 -19.83
C PHE A 460 -7.58 34.35 -19.19
N MET A 461 -7.49 34.43 -17.86
CA MET A 461 -7.02 35.62 -17.15
C MET A 461 -5.53 35.90 -17.42
N VAL A 462 -4.67 34.87 -17.46
CA VAL A 462 -3.26 35.01 -17.86
C VAL A 462 -3.15 35.54 -19.28
N LEU A 463 -3.93 34.96 -20.22
CA LEU A 463 -3.95 35.40 -21.60
C LEU A 463 -4.44 36.84 -21.72
N TYR A 464 -5.50 37.20 -21.00
CA TYR A 464 -6.02 38.56 -20.93
C TYR A 464 -4.95 39.54 -20.46
N VAL A 465 -4.25 39.24 -19.36
CA VAL A 465 -3.17 40.09 -18.83
C VAL A 465 -1.99 40.17 -19.80
N LEU A 466 -1.60 39.06 -20.44
CA LEU A 466 -0.54 39.07 -21.46
C LEU A 466 -0.91 39.92 -22.68
N VAL A 467 -2.14 39.78 -23.18
CA VAL A 467 -2.66 40.59 -24.29
C VAL A 467 -2.72 42.06 -23.88
N HIS A 468 -3.17 42.36 -22.66
CA HIS A 468 -3.18 43.71 -22.12
C HIS A 468 -1.76 44.29 -22.09
N ILE A 469 -0.76 43.58 -21.55
CA ILE A 469 0.65 44.00 -21.53
C ILE A 469 1.20 44.23 -22.95
N LEU A 470 0.84 43.38 -23.92
CA LEU A 470 1.31 43.50 -25.31
C LEU A 470 0.67 44.66 -26.08
N LEU A 471 -0.56 45.04 -25.72
CA LEU A 471 -1.32 46.12 -26.37
C LEU A 471 -1.19 47.47 -25.65
N SER A 472 -0.71 47.48 -24.40
CA SER A 472 -0.42 48.70 -23.67
C SER A 472 0.70 49.49 -24.35
N GLU A 473 0.40 50.72 -24.77
CA GLU A 473 1.41 51.68 -25.20
C GLU A 473 2.34 52.05 -24.03
N HIS A 474 3.58 52.45 -24.30
CA HIS A 474 4.51 52.92 -23.25
C HIS A 474 3.92 54.20 -22.62
N SER A 475 3.23 54.06 -21.48
CA SER A 475 2.65 55.17 -20.74
C SER A 475 3.77 56.09 -20.23
N GLN A 476 3.59 57.40 -20.41
CA GLN A 476 4.44 58.40 -19.76
C GLN A 476 4.20 58.33 -18.25
N LEU A 477 5.27 58.02 -17.49
CA LEU A 477 5.45 58.25 -16.05
C LEU A 477 4.43 59.23 -15.43
N GLN A 478 3.32 58.71 -14.92
CA GLN A 478 2.28 59.46 -14.20
C GLN A 478 1.79 58.62 -13.02
N GLY A 479 2.58 58.51 -11.95
CA GLY A 479 2.14 57.77 -10.77
C GLY A 479 3.21 57.61 -9.70
N LEU A 480 2.82 57.03 -8.56
CA LEU A 480 3.59 56.82 -7.31
C LEU A 480 4.80 55.85 -7.48
N GLU A 481 5.62 56.06 -8.49
CA GLU A 481 6.80 55.23 -8.75
C GLU A 481 7.94 55.60 -7.79
N PHE A 482 8.37 54.64 -6.96
CA PHE A 482 9.59 54.74 -6.15
C PHE A 482 10.62 53.74 -6.67
N PHE A 483 11.90 54.16 -6.66
CA PHE A 483 13.06 53.39 -7.14
C PHE A 483 12.95 51.87 -6.96
N GLY A 484 12.55 51.19 -8.04
CA GLY A 484 12.53 49.72 -8.17
C GLY A 484 11.18 49.02 -7.99
N LEU A 485 10.09 49.73 -7.71
CA LEU A 485 8.74 49.18 -7.58
C LEU A 485 7.72 50.02 -8.37
N ASP A 486 7.24 49.49 -9.51
CA ASP A 486 6.06 50.01 -10.22
C ASP A 486 4.81 49.57 -9.45
N LEU A 487 4.02 50.55 -9.00
CA LEU A 487 2.68 50.32 -8.42
C LEU A 487 1.65 50.32 -9.56
N PRO A 488 0.56 49.50 -9.47
CA PRO A 488 -0.46 49.46 -10.52
C PRO A 488 -1.14 50.82 -10.71
N ASP A 489 -1.32 51.21 -11.97
CA ASP A 489 -1.75 52.56 -12.36
C ASP A 489 -3.28 52.74 -12.22
N SER A 490 -4.03 51.64 -12.07
CA SER A 490 -5.47 51.68 -11.76
C SER A 490 -5.94 50.65 -10.72
N PHE A 491 -7.04 50.98 -10.03
CA PHE A 491 -7.76 50.05 -9.16
C PHE A 491 -8.20 48.78 -9.90
N GLY A 492 -8.45 48.86 -11.22
CA GLY A 492 -8.78 47.70 -12.05
C GLY A 492 -7.61 46.73 -12.16
N GLU A 493 -6.40 47.23 -12.38
CA GLU A 493 -5.19 46.43 -12.50
C GLU A 493 -4.85 45.71 -11.18
N LEU A 494 -4.98 46.42 -10.05
CA LEU A 494 -4.77 45.85 -8.73
C LEU A 494 -5.73 44.68 -8.45
N ILE A 495 -7.02 44.83 -8.77
CA ILE A 495 -8.04 43.78 -8.60
C ILE A 495 -7.75 42.60 -9.54
N THR A 496 -7.44 42.87 -10.81
CA THR A 496 -7.13 41.79 -11.77
C THR A 496 -5.87 41.01 -11.37
N CYS A 497 -4.83 41.68 -10.87
CA CYS A 497 -3.62 41.03 -10.35
C CYS A 497 -3.94 40.22 -9.09
N ALA A 498 -4.72 40.74 -8.14
CA ALA A 498 -5.11 40.00 -6.95
C ALA A 498 -5.93 38.74 -7.28
N VAL A 499 -6.91 38.84 -8.20
CA VAL A 499 -7.69 37.69 -8.68
C VAL A 499 -6.79 36.66 -9.37
N LEU A 500 -5.87 37.12 -10.23
CA LEU A 500 -4.95 36.24 -10.94
C LEU A 500 -4.00 35.51 -9.97
N VAL A 501 -3.50 36.18 -8.93
CA VAL A 501 -2.65 35.56 -7.90
C VAL A 501 -3.40 34.46 -7.15
N LEU A 502 -4.63 34.72 -6.72
CA LEU A 502 -5.46 33.71 -6.04
C LEU A 502 -5.78 32.52 -6.94
N GLN A 503 -6.05 32.77 -8.22
CA GLN A 503 -6.29 31.73 -9.22
C GLN A 503 -5.04 30.90 -9.52
N LEU A 504 -3.87 31.54 -9.64
CA LEU A 504 -2.59 30.84 -9.80
C LEU A 504 -2.22 30.02 -8.57
N GLU A 505 -2.49 30.52 -7.36
CA GLU A 505 -2.29 29.78 -6.11
C GLU A 505 -3.16 28.51 -6.06
N GLN A 506 -4.44 28.60 -6.47
CA GLN A 506 -5.33 27.44 -6.55
C GLN A 506 -4.83 26.41 -7.56
N VAL A 507 -4.44 26.84 -8.77
CA VAL A 507 -3.89 25.93 -9.80
C VAL A 507 -2.57 25.31 -9.33
N TYR A 508 -1.69 26.08 -8.67
CA TYR A 508 -0.45 25.56 -8.10
C TYR A 508 -0.72 24.46 -7.06
N ASN A 509 -1.67 24.68 -6.15
CA ASN A 509 -2.05 23.67 -5.15
C ASN A 509 -2.66 22.43 -5.81
N MET A 510 -3.49 22.60 -6.85
CA MET A 510 -4.01 21.47 -7.64
C MET A 510 -2.89 20.66 -8.29
N VAL A 511 -1.89 21.33 -8.90
CA VAL A 511 -0.73 20.66 -9.51
C VAL A 511 0.11 19.96 -8.46
N LEU A 512 0.36 20.61 -7.32
CA LEU A 512 1.11 20.02 -6.22
C LEU A 512 0.42 18.76 -5.69
N HIS A 513 -0.90 18.80 -5.48
CA HIS A 513 -1.70 17.66 -5.02
C HIS A 513 -1.72 16.52 -6.04
N PHE A 514 -1.86 16.84 -7.32
CA PHE A 514 -1.76 15.85 -8.41
C PHE A 514 -0.40 15.17 -8.42
N VAL A 515 0.69 15.93 -8.32
CA VAL A 515 2.06 15.39 -8.27
C VAL A 515 2.26 14.55 -7.01
N GLN A 516 1.76 15.00 -5.86
CA GLN A 516 1.84 14.25 -4.60
C GLN A 516 1.10 12.92 -4.67
N ALA A 517 -0.12 12.88 -5.19
CA ALA A 517 -0.88 11.65 -5.37
C ALA A 517 -0.21 10.65 -6.33
N ARG A 518 0.63 11.14 -7.26
CA ARG A 518 1.41 10.31 -8.19
C ARG A 518 2.78 9.89 -7.63
N LEU A 519 3.35 10.67 -6.72
CA LEU A 519 4.61 10.39 -6.05
C LEU A 519 4.44 9.61 -4.74
N GLN A 520 3.23 9.55 -4.21
CA GLN A 520 2.92 8.75 -3.04
C GLN A 520 3.21 7.28 -3.34
N ARG A 521 3.85 6.62 -2.35
CA ARG A 521 4.19 5.20 -2.21
C ARG A 521 4.13 4.41 -3.52
N GLU A 522 5.29 3.98 -4.00
CA GLU A 522 5.49 3.03 -5.10
C GLU A 522 4.28 2.11 -5.24
N CYS A 523 3.36 2.46 -6.16
CA CYS A 523 2.15 1.70 -6.38
C CYS A 523 2.59 0.29 -6.77
N ASP A 524 2.09 -0.72 -6.06
CA ASP A 524 2.53 -2.10 -6.26
C ASP A 524 1.89 -2.75 -7.50
N HIS A 525 1.27 -1.94 -8.36
CA HIS A 525 0.63 -2.43 -9.57
C HIS A 525 1.62 -3.11 -10.50
N GLY A 526 1.27 -4.31 -10.97
CA GLY A 526 2.08 -5.06 -11.92
C GLY A 526 3.37 -5.64 -11.33
N VAL A 527 3.56 -5.57 -10.02
CA VAL A 527 4.63 -6.30 -9.32
C VAL A 527 4.29 -7.78 -9.38
N LYS A 528 5.09 -8.56 -10.12
CA LYS A 528 4.93 -10.01 -10.19
C LYS A 528 5.37 -10.66 -8.89
N ALA A 529 4.59 -11.63 -8.43
CA ALA A 529 4.95 -12.48 -7.31
C ALA A 529 6.27 -13.22 -7.58
N GLN A 530 7.10 -13.34 -6.55
CA GLN A 530 8.35 -14.12 -6.59
C GLN A 530 8.27 -15.33 -5.67
N GLY A 531 8.95 -16.42 -6.03
CA GLY A 531 9.09 -17.63 -5.22
C GLY A 531 8.10 -18.75 -5.53
N ASP A 532 8.29 -19.87 -4.84
CA ASP A 532 7.50 -21.09 -4.99
C ASP A 532 6.53 -21.26 -3.81
N GLY A 533 5.26 -21.59 -4.09
CA GLY A 533 4.23 -21.79 -3.07
C GLY A 533 2.89 -21.14 -3.42
N TRP A 534 2.18 -20.64 -2.39
CA TRP A 534 0.87 -20.00 -2.51
C TRP A 534 0.98 -18.56 -2.99
N VAL A 535 0.52 -18.27 -4.20
CA VAL A 535 0.48 -16.93 -4.78
C VAL A 535 -0.94 -16.38 -4.71
N LEU A 536 -1.08 -15.20 -4.10
CA LEU A 536 -2.34 -14.45 -4.06
C LEU A 536 -2.28 -13.33 -5.09
N THR A 537 -3.20 -13.36 -6.04
CA THR A 537 -3.41 -12.30 -7.04
C THR A 537 -4.73 -11.62 -6.76
N VAL A 538 -4.71 -10.30 -6.55
CA VAL A 538 -5.92 -9.48 -6.35
C VAL A 538 -6.01 -8.47 -7.48
N ALA A 539 -7.05 -8.59 -8.29
CA ALA A 539 -7.47 -7.56 -9.23
C ALA A 539 -8.48 -6.64 -8.55
N LEU A 540 -8.04 -5.42 -8.25
CA LEU A 540 -8.86 -4.32 -7.74
C LEU A 540 -9.50 -3.61 -8.94
N VAL A 541 -10.82 -3.81 -9.12
CA VAL A 541 -11.55 -3.30 -10.28
C VAL A 541 -12.03 -1.88 -9.99
N GLU A 542 -13.03 -1.75 -9.12
CA GLU A 542 -13.71 -0.48 -8.86
C GLU A 542 -14.22 -0.37 -7.42
N GLY A 543 -14.50 0.86 -7.00
CA GLY A 543 -15.20 1.19 -5.76
C GLY A 543 -16.50 1.91 -6.08
N ALA A 544 -17.51 1.74 -5.22
CA ALA A 544 -18.79 2.42 -5.38
C ALA A 544 -19.27 3.03 -4.06
N ASN A 545 -19.86 4.22 -4.16
CA ASN A 545 -20.42 5.00 -3.05
C ASN A 545 -19.42 5.24 -1.91
N LEU A 546 -18.16 5.57 -2.20
CA LEU A 546 -17.19 5.92 -1.17
C LEU A 546 -17.53 7.27 -0.52
N THR A 547 -17.32 7.37 0.78
CA THR A 547 -17.74 8.55 1.57
C THR A 547 -16.84 9.75 1.30
N SER A 548 -17.42 10.92 1.02
CA SER A 548 -16.67 12.18 0.89
C SER A 548 -16.48 12.87 2.26
N LEU A 549 -15.26 13.24 2.61
CA LEU A 549 -14.95 13.96 3.87
C LEU A 549 -14.84 15.49 3.71
N GLY A 550 -14.67 15.99 2.48
CA GLY A 550 -14.42 17.40 2.16
C GLY A 550 -15.66 18.24 1.81
N SER A 551 -15.51 19.57 1.85
CA SER A 551 -16.54 20.54 1.39
C SER A 551 -16.79 20.53 -0.11
N SER A 552 -15.93 19.85 -0.88
CA SER A 552 -16.05 19.62 -2.33
C SER A 552 -17.03 18.50 -2.69
N GLY A 553 -17.36 17.60 -1.75
CA GLY A 553 -18.21 16.43 -2.00
C GLY A 553 -17.54 15.27 -2.75
N LEU A 554 -16.21 15.29 -2.90
CA LEU A 554 -15.41 14.25 -3.57
C LEU A 554 -14.22 13.87 -2.67
N SER A 555 -13.77 12.62 -2.74
CA SER A 555 -12.61 12.08 -2.02
C SER A 555 -11.51 11.62 -2.98
N ASP A 556 -10.33 11.36 -2.45
CA ASP A 556 -9.15 10.87 -3.17
C ASP A 556 -8.80 9.43 -2.71
N PRO A 557 -9.65 8.42 -3.00
CA PRO A 557 -9.52 7.09 -2.42
C PRO A 557 -8.30 6.30 -2.93
N TYR A 558 -7.70 5.53 -2.02
CA TYR A 558 -6.78 4.43 -2.32
C TYR A 558 -7.02 3.24 -1.39
N VAL A 559 -6.61 2.05 -1.83
CA VAL A 559 -6.84 0.78 -1.13
C VAL A 559 -5.51 0.19 -0.66
N VAL A 560 -5.51 -0.27 0.59
CA VAL A 560 -4.43 -1.04 1.21
C VAL A 560 -4.93 -2.46 1.42
N LEU A 561 -4.27 -3.41 0.77
CA LEU A 561 -4.54 -4.84 0.88
C LEU A 561 -3.48 -5.48 1.77
N THR A 562 -3.89 -6.22 2.80
CA THR A 562 -2.96 -6.90 3.72
C THR A 562 -3.26 -8.40 3.76
N CYS A 563 -2.24 -9.22 3.53
CA CYS A 563 -2.32 -10.67 3.62
C CYS A 563 -1.03 -11.21 4.26
N ASN A 564 -1.15 -12.02 5.32
CA ASN A 564 -0.01 -12.59 6.07
C ASN A 564 1.08 -11.56 6.42
N ALA A 565 0.68 -10.40 6.97
CA ALA A 565 1.56 -9.27 7.33
C ALA A 565 2.31 -8.59 6.16
N LYS A 566 2.08 -9.00 4.92
CA LYS A 566 2.52 -8.26 3.73
C LYS A 566 1.40 -7.33 3.29
N THR A 567 1.76 -6.11 2.88
CA THR A 567 0.81 -5.08 2.42
C THR A 567 1.09 -4.71 0.98
N ARG A 568 0.04 -4.54 0.18
CA ARG A 568 0.06 -3.99 -1.18
C ARG A 568 -0.83 -2.76 -1.27
N THR A 569 -0.42 -1.75 -2.01
CA THR A 569 -1.15 -0.48 -2.11
C THR A 569 -1.52 -0.12 -3.54
N SER A 570 -2.79 0.28 -3.75
CA SER A 570 -3.28 0.77 -5.03
C SER A 570 -2.83 2.19 -5.31
N SER A 571 -3.03 2.66 -6.55
CA SER A 571 -2.91 4.07 -6.86
C SER A 571 -4.04 4.89 -6.24
N VAL A 572 -3.77 6.19 -6.06
CA VAL A 572 -4.75 7.17 -5.63
C VAL A 572 -5.60 7.63 -6.81
N LYS A 573 -6.92 7.57 -6.67
CA LYS A 573 -7.87 8.11 -7.65
C LYS A 573 -8.35 9.45 -7.13
N LEU A 574 -8.17 10.51 -7.92
CA LEU A 574 -8.44 11.88 -7.48
C LEU A 574 -9.90 12.24 -7.74
N GLN A 575 -10.50 12.93 -6.77
CA GLN A 575 -11.81 13.58 -6.82
C GLN A 575 -12.93 12.65 -7.30
N THR A 576 -13.03 11.45 -6.72
CA THR A 576 -14.09 10.50 -7.06
C THR A 576 -14.57 9.68 -5.86
N CYS A 577 -15.87 9.44 -5.82
CA CYS A 577 -16.51 8.51 -4.88
C CYS A 577 -16.76 7.12 -5.50
N ASP A 578 -16.56 7.01 -6.82
CA ASP A 578 -16.73 5.78 -7.60
C ASP A 578 -15.44 5.50 -8.40
N PRO A 579 -14.31 5.26 -7.72
CA PRO A 579 -13.01 5.07 -8.37
C PRO A 579 -12.94 3.81 -9.22
N GLN A 580 -12.29 3.93 -10.37
CA GLN A 580 -11.89 2.82 -11.24
C GLN A 580 -10.38 2.61 -11.11
N TRP A 581 -9.95 1.51 -10.52
CA TRP A 581 -8.53 1.17 -10.40
C TRP A 581 -8.04 0.35 -11.57
N ASN A 582 -8.70 -0.78 -11.84
CA ASN A 582 -8.26 -1.79 -12.80
C ASN A 582 -6.80 -2.20 -12.58
N GLU A 583 -6.44 -2.40 -11.31
CA GLU A 583 -5.08 -2.68 -10.88
C GLU A 583 -4.93 -4.12 -10.38
N ILE A 584 -3.87 -4.78 -10.84
CA ILE A 584 -3.48 -6.11 -10.38
C ILE A 584 -2.37 -5.96 -9.34
N LEU A 585 -2.59 -6.57 -8.18
CA LEU A 585 -1.69 -6.58 -7.03
C LEU A 585 -1.40 -8.03 -6.66
N GLU A 586 -0.15 -8.47 -6.84
CA GLU A 586 0.29 -9.83 -6.49
C GLU A 586 1.12 -9.85 -5.21
N PHE A 587 0.85 -10.82 -4.34
CA PHE A 587 1.65 -11.09 -3.14
C PHE A 587 2.64 -12.21 -3.45
N ASP A 588 3.90 -12.04 -3.03
CA ASP A 588 4.92 -13.08 -3.26
C ASP A 588 4.51 -14.40 -2.61
N ALA A 589 5.01 -15.49 -3.18
CA ALA A 589 4.64 -16.84 -2.78
C ALA A 589 4.82 -17.05 -1.27
N MET A 590 3.79 -17.62 -0.66
CA MET A 590 3.73 -17.93 0.76
C MET A 590 3.90 -19.43 0.96
N GLU A 591 4.68 -19.82 1.97
CA GLU A 591 4.86 -21.23 2.36
C GLU A 591 3.53 -21.87 2.79
N GLU A 592 2.69 -21.09 3.49
CA GLU A 592 1.43 -21.55 4.05
C GLU A 592 0.24 -20.92 3.33
N PRO A 593 -0.88 -21.65 3.15
CA PRO A 593 -2.07 -21.11 2.53
C PRO A 593 -2.63 -19.96 3.39
N PRO A 594 -2.91 -18.79 2.80
CA PRO A 594 -3.49 -17.68 3.52
C PRO A 594 -4.96 -17.99 3.85
N SER A 595 -5.44 -17.42 4.95
CA SER A 595 -6.82 -17.60 5.42
C SER A 595 -7.70 -16.39 5.11
N VAL A 596 -7.12 -15.19 5.19
CA VAL A 596 -7.83 -13.92 5.19
C VAL A 596 -7.07 -12.86 4.39
N LEU A 597 -7.82 -12.00 3.68
CA LEU A 597 -7.36 -10.74 3.11
C LEU A 597 -8.04 -9.58 3.82
N ASP A 598 -7.24 -8.72 4.46
CA ASP A 598 -7.72 -7.46 5.02
C ASP A 598 -7.65 -6.36 3.96
N VAL A 599 -8.73 -5.61 3.83
CA VAL A 599 -8.89 -4.54 2.84
C VAL A 599 -9.24 -3.26 3.58
N GLU A 600 -8.47 -2.21 3.38
CA GLU A 600 -8.76 -0.91 3.97
C GLU A 600 -8.68 0.21 2.94
N VAL A 601 -9.69 1.07 2.92
CA VAL A 601 -9.81 2.20 2.01
C VAL A 601 -9.53 3.48 2.77
N TYR A 602 -8.67 4.32 2.21
CA TYR A 602 -8.25 5.57 2.82
C TYR A 602 -8.49 6.75 1.88
N ASP A 603 -8.72 7.91 2.45
CA ASP A 603 -8.76 9.19 1.73
C ASP A 603 -7.36 9.82 1.72
N PHE A 604 -6.86 10.18 0.53
CA PHE A 604 -5.58 10.84 0.39
C PHE A 604 -5.70 12.36 0.55
N ASP A 605 -5.42 12.85 1.76
CA ASP A 605 -5.41 14.29 2.04
C ASP A 605 -4.04 14.97 1.86
N GLY A 606 -2.98 14.20 1.55
CA GLY A 606 -1.61 14.70 1.39
C GLY A 606 -0.56 13.82 2.08
N PRO A 607 0.74 14.01 1.79
CA PRO A 607 1.83 13.16 2.29
C PRO A 607 2.10 13.28 3.80
N PHE A 608 1.51 14.27 4.47
CA PHE A 608 1.68 14.54 5.90
C PHE A 608 0.36 14.51 6.68
N ASP A 609 -0.76 14.20 6.01
CA ASP A 609 -2.05 14.08 6.65
C ASP A 609 -2.27 12.65 7.16
N GLN A 610 -2.98 12.51 8.28
CA GLN A 610 -3.29 11.20 8.83
C GLN A 610 -4.30 10.53 7.91
N ALA A 611 -3.95 9.35 7.38
CA ALA A 611 -4.82 8.59 6.49
C ALA A 611 -6.18 8.35 7.17
N THR A 612 -7.23 8.98 6.65
CA THR A 612 -8.58 8.82 7.19
C THR A 612 -9.20 7.58 6.55
N SER A 613 -9.49 6.57 7.36
CA SER A 613 -10.12 5.33 6.89
C SER A 613 -11.56 5.61 6.44
N LEU A 614 -11.84 5.40 5.16
CA LEU A 614 -13.17 5.49 4.55
C LEU A 614 -14.00 4.23 4.80
N GLY A 615 -13.33 3.09 5.03
CA GLY A 615 -13.94 1.82 5.37
C GLY A 615 -12.94 0.68 5.33
N HIS A 616 -13.26 -0.42 6.02
CA HIS A 616 -12.45 -1.64 6.03
C HIS A 616 -13.33 -2.85 5.72
N ALA A 617 -12.75 -3.91 5.17
CA ALA A 617 -13.43 -5.18 4.97
C ALA A 617 -12.45 -6.33 5.13
N GLU A 618 -12.99 -7.49 5.48
CA GLU A 618 -12.22 -8.72 5.63
C GLU A 618 -12.79 -9.80 4.72
N VAL A 619 -11.97 -10.37 3.86
CA VAL A 619 -12.37 -11.46 2.96
C VAL A 619 -11.75 -12.77 3.46
N ASN A 620 -12.58 -13.69 3.91
CA ASN A 620 -12.16 -15.01 4.37
C ASN A 620 -12.23 -16.02 3.21
N PHE A 621 -11.07 -16.50 2.74
CA PHE A 621 -10.98 -17.38 1.56
C PHE A 621 -11.66 -18.74 1.75
N LEU A 622 -11.90 -19.17 2.99
CA LEU A 622 -12.55 -20.44 3.29
C LEU A 622 -14.07 -20.36 3.33
N LYS A 623 -14.64 -19.15 3.35
CA LYS A 623 -16.10 -18.93 3.34
C LYS A 623 -16.66 -18.74 1.93
N HIS A 624 -15.79 -18.57 0.94
CA HIS A 624 -16.13 -18.32 -0.45
C HIS A 624 -15.61 -19.44 -1.34
N SER A 625 -16.36 -19.75 -2.40
CA SER A 625 -15.88 -20.63 -3.47
C SER A 625 -14.89 -19.89 -4.38
N SER A 626 -14.06 -20.61 -5.12
CA SER A 626 -13.15 -20.00 -6.11
C SER A 626 -13.91 -19.19 -7.16
N SER A 627 -15.10 -19.63 -7.56
CA SER A 627 -16.00 -18.89 -8.46
C SER A 627 -16.56 -17.61 -7.86
N GLU A 628 -16.82 -17.58 -6.55
CA GLU A 628 -17.24 -16.34 -5.86
C GLU A 628 -16.08 -15.37 -5.74
N LEU A 629 -14.89 -15.86 -5.38
CA LEU A 629 -13.69 -15.03 -5.25
C LEU A 629 -13.25 -14.43 -6.59
N ALA A 630 -13.46 -15.16 -7.70
CA ALA A 630 -13.12 -14.69 -9.04
C ALA A 630 -13.87 -13.42 -9.47
N ASP A 631 -15.04 -13.12 -8.86
CA ASP A 631 -15.79 -11.89 -9.11
C ASP A 631 -16.75 -11.57 -7.94
N MET A 632 -16.35 -10.65 -7.04
CA MET A 632 -17.15 -10.31 -5.86
C MET A 632 -17.22 -8.83 -5.53
N TRP A 633 -18.39 -8.43 -5.02
CA TRP A 633 -18.60 -7.14 -4.36
C TRP A 633 -18.49 -7.29 -2.84
N VAL A 634 -17.52 -6.59 -2.25
CA VAL A 634 -17.24 -6.60 -0.82
C VAL A 634 -17.78 -5.31 -0.19
N PRO A 635 -18.77 -5.37 0.71
CA PRO A 635 -19.24 -4.20 1.45
C PRO A 635 -18.20 -3.76 2.48
N LEU A 636 -18.00 -2.45 2.61
CA LEU A 636 -17.08 -1.89 3.60
C LEU A 636 -17.78 -1.66 4.94
N GLU A 637 -17.08 -2.00 6.01
CA GLU A 637 -17.44 -1.75 7.40
C GLU A 637 -16.80 -0.45 7.92
N GLY A 638 -17.42 0.13 8.94
CA GLY A 638 -17.01 1.42 9.50
C GLY A 638 -18.16 2.45 9.47
N LYS A 639 -18.07 3.47 10.33
CA LYS A 639 -19.16 4.46 10.48
C LYS A 639 -19.43 5.25 9.20
N LEU A 640 -18.37 5.60 8.48
CA LEU A 640 -18.45 6.35 7.22
C LEU A 640 -19.00 5.44 6.11
N ALA A 641 -18.35 4.29 5.87
CA ALA A 641 -18.78 3.29 4.90
C ALA A 641 -20.25 2.85 5.05
N GLN A 642 -20.71 2.57 6.28
CA GLN A 642 -22.10 2.13 6.52
C GLN A 642 -23.13 3.22 6.20
N SER A 643 -22.78 4.50 6.39
CA SER A 643 -23.68 5.61 6.08
C SER A 643 -23.84 5.82 4.56
N SER A 644 -22.80 5.52 3.80
CA SER A 644 -22.75 5.70 2.34
C SER A 644 -23.00 4.40 1.57
N GLN A 645 -23.13 3.26 2.25
CA GLN A 645 -23.21 1.92 1.64
C GLN A 645 -22.03 1.64 0.70
N SER A 646 -20.83 2.01 1.15
CA SER A 646 -19.59 1.87 0.38
C SER A 646 -19.24 0.40 0.14
N LYS A 647 -18.80 0.07 -1.09
CA LYS A 647 -18.41 -1.29 -1.49
C LYS A 647 -17.26 -1.27 -2.49
N LEU A 648 -16.51 -2.37 -2.54
CA LEU A 648 -15.40 -2.59 -3.48
C LEU A 648 -15.69 -3.81 -4.37
N HIS A 649 -15.26 -3.76 -5.63
CA HIS A 649 -15.30 -4.87 -6.57
C HIS A 649 -13.90 -5.47 -6.70
N LEU A 650 -13.76 -6.72 -6.27
CA LEU A 650 -12.50 -7.45 -6.24
C LEU A 650 -12.62 -8.75 -7.03
N ARG A 651 -11.52 -9.14 -7.68
CA ARG A 651 -11.31 -10.47 -8.25
C ARG A 651 -10.08 -11.07 -7.63
N ILE A 652 -10.24 -12.19 -6.93
CA ILE A 652 -9.22 -12.79 -6.09
C ILE A 652 -8.91 -14.20 -6.61
N PHE A 653 -7.64 -14.44 -6.91
CA PHE A 653 -7.12 -15.74 -7.34
C PHE A 653 -6.07 -16.22 -6.35
N LEU A 654 -6.22 -17.44 -5.86
CA LEU A 654 -5.27 -18.07 -4.94
C LEU A 654 -4.75 -19.35 -5.59
N ASP A 655 -3.52 -19.29 -6.09
CA ASP A 655 -2.88 -20.38 -6.80
C ASP A 655 -1.76 -20.98 -5.97
N ASN A 656 -1.51 -22.28 -6.11
CA ASN A 656 -0.32 -22.91 -5.54
C ASN A 656 0.57 -23.44 -6.67
N ASN A 657 1.68 -22.73 -6.91
CA ASN A 657 2.59 -23.00 -8.01
C ASN A 657 3.34 -24.33 -7.87
N ASN A 658 3.40 -24.90 -6.66
CA ASN A 658 4.17 -26.11 -6.35
C ASN A 658 3.27 -27.30 -5.90
N GLY A 659 1.95 -27.12 -5.98
CA GLY A 659 0.93 -28.17 -5.88
C GLY A 659 1.04 -29.06 -4.63
N VAL A 660 1.20 -30.37 -4.87
CA VAL A 660 1.25 -31.41 -3.82
C VAL A 660 2.53 -31.34 -2.99
N GLU A 661 3.63 -30.80 -3.53
CA GLU A 661 4.91 -30.76 -2.84
C GLU A 661 4.86 -29.80 -1.65
N THR A 662 4.25 -28.62 -1.81
CA THR A 662 4.00 -27.67 -0.71
C THR A 662 3.23 -28.31 0.45
N ILE A 663 2.26 -29.19 0.15
CA ILE A 663 1.47 -29.90 1.17
C ILE A 663 2.35 -30.91 1.91
N LYS A 664 3.22 -31.63 1.21
CA LYS A 664 4.17 -32.56 1.85
C LYS A 664 5.17 -31.81 2.73
N ASP A 665 5.71 -30.70 2.25
CA ASP A 665 6.68 -29.89 3.00
C ASP A 665 6.06 -29.32 4.27
N TYR A 666 4.83 -28.81 4.17
CA TYR A 666 4.06 -28.39 5.33
C TYR A 666 3.85 -29.53 6.33
N LEU A 667 3.45 -30.73 5.84
CA LEU A 667 3.26 -31.88 6.72
C LEU A 667 4.58 -32.31 7.37
N ASN A 668 5.68 -32.37 6.64
CA ASN A 668 7.00 -32.70 7.16
C ASN A 668 7.46 -31.72 8.25
N LYS A 669 7.21 -30.42 8.07
CA LYS A 669 7.46 -29.38 9.09
C LYS A 669 6.61 -29.65 10.34
N MET A 670 5.32 -29.95 10.15
CA MET A 670 4.41 -30.26 11.25
C MET A 670 4.71 -31.60 11.93
N GLU A 671 5.29 -32.57 11.24
CA GLU A 671 5.72 -33.84 11.84
C GLU A 671 6.78 -33.62 12.91
N LYS A 672 7.73 -32.70 12.66
CA LYS A 672 8.78 -32.32 13.61
C LYS A 672 8.16 -31.72 14.88
N GLU A 673 7.25 -30.77 14.72
CA GLU A 673 6.57 -30.06 15.83
C GLU A 673 5.60 -30.97 16.62
N VAL A 674 4.86 -31.83 15.92
CA VAL A 674 3.84 -32.70 16.54
C VAL A 674 4.47 -33.97 17.12
N GLY A 675 5.71 -34.31 16.75
CA GLY A 675 6.42 -35.52 17.19
C GLY A 675 5.70 -36.82 16.79
N LYS A 676 5.00 -36.79 15.65
CA LYS A 676 4.23 -37.91 15.09
C LYS A 676 4.13 -37.75 13.58
N LYS A 677 4.28 -38.85 12.85
CA LYS A 677 4.09 -38.89 11.39
C LYS A 677 2.67 -38.48 10.99
N LEU A 678 2.55 -37.47 10.13
CA LEU A 678 1.33 -36.87 9.61
C LEU A 678 1.28 -37.13 8.09
N ASN A 679 0.59 -38.18 7.70
CA ASN A 679 0.42 -38.48 6.27
C ASN A 679 -0.82 -37.79 5.70
N ILE A 680 -0.73 -37.39 4.43
CA ILE A 680 -1.89 -36.99 3.62
C ILE A 680 -2.96 -38.08 3.72
N ARG A 681 -4.19 -37.67 4.05
CA ARG A 681 -5.33 -38.58 4.15
C ARG A 681 -5.80 -39.00 2.76
N SER A 682 -6.48 -40.14 2.66
CA SER A 682 -7.00 -40.60 1.37
C SER A 682 -7.90 -39.54 0.72
N PRO A 683 -7.86 -39.38 -0.62
CA PRO A 683 -8.67 -38.37 -1.33
C PRO A 683 -10.15 -38.42 -0.98
N HIS A 684 -10.69 -39.63 -0.80
CA HIS A 684 -12.07 -39.84 -0.37
C HIS A 684 -12.39 -39.24 1.01
N ARG A 685 -11.50 -39.42 2.00
CA ARG A 685 -11.66 -38.81 3.33
C ARG A 685 -11.53 -37.30 3.28
N ASN A 686 -10.60 -36.79 2.48
CA ASN A 686 -10.37 -35.37 2.32
C ASN A 686 -11.59 -34.69 1.67
N SER A 687 -12.10 -35.25 0.58
CA SER A 687 -13.31 -34.78 -0.09
C SER A 687 -14.53 -34.80 0.83
N ALA A 688 -14.67 -35.83 1.67
CA ALA A 688 -15.76 -35.88 2.65
C ALA A 688 -15.64 -34.77 3.72
N PHE A 689 -14.43 -34.46 4.18
CA PHE A 689 -14.17 -33.35 5.11
C PHE A 689 -14.47 -31.98 4.47
N GLN A 690 -13.99 -31.75 3.25
CA GLN A 690 -14.24 -30.52 2.48
C GLN A 690 -15.74 -30.30 2.28
N LYS A 691 -16.46 -31.33 1.81
CA LYS A 691 -17.93 -31.29 1.67
C LYS A 691 -18.66 -31.10 2.99
N LEU A 692 -18.14 -31.62 4.10
CA LEU A 692 -18.78 -31.50 5.40
C LEU A 692 -18.83 -30.03 5.85
N PHE A 693 -17.73 -29.31 5.67
CA PHE A 693 -17.57 -27.91 6.11
C PHE A 693 -17.74 -26.87 4.99
N ASN A 694 -18.01 -27.30 3.75
CA ASN A 694 -18.07 -26.44 2.55
C ASN A 694 -16.74 -25.70 2.30
N LEU A 695 -15.62 -26.43 2.41
CA LEU A 695 -14.28 -25.89 2.26
C LEU A 695 -13.79 -26.02 0.82
N PRO A 696 -12.89 -25.12 0.38
CA PRO A 696 -12.36 -25.15 -0.97
C PRO A 696 -11.36 -26.32 -1.13
N PRO A 697 -11.11 -26.79 -2.38
CA PRO A 697 -10.37 -28.04 -2.64
C PRO A 697 -8.91 -28.03 -2.15
N GLU A 698 -8.36 -26.83 -1.93
CA GLU A 698 -7.03 -26.58 -1.38
C GLU A 698 -6.91 -27.00 0.10
N GLU A 699 -8.03 -27.03 0.83
CA GLU A 699 -8.00 -27.34 2.26
C GLU A 699 -7.95 -28.85 2.51
N PHE A 700 -6.94 -29.30 3.25
CA PHE A 700 -6.75 -30.73 3.52
C PHE A 700 -6.84 -31.08 5.01
N LEU A 701 -7.40 -32.25 5.30
CA LEU A 701 -7.54 -32.79 6.64
C LEU A 701 -6.20 -33.31 7.16
N ILE A 702 -5.70 -32.72 8.25
CA ILE A 702 -4.50 -33.17 8.96
C ILE A 702 -4.88 -34.32 9.90
N SER A 703 -5.83 -34.08 10.81
CA SER A 703 -6.25 -35.06 11.83
C SER A 703 -7.68 -34.86 12.27
N ASP A 704 -8.32 -35.96 12.70
CA ASP A 704 -9.63 -35.95 13.33
C ASP A 704 -9.61 -36.67 14.68
N TYR A 705 -10.28 -36.10 15.68
CA TYR A 705 -10.34 -36.61 17.04
C TYR A 705 -11.79 -36.75 17.50
N THR A 706 -12.16 -37.92 18.02
CA THR A 706 -13.46 -38.10 18.67
C THR A 706 -13.43 -37.45 20.06
N CYS A 707 -14.38 -36.56 20.32
CA CYS A 707 -14.50 -35.83 21.58
C CYS A 707 -15.96 -35.43 21.84
N GLN A 708 -16.21 -34.85 23.01
CA GLN A 708 -17.50 -34.27 23.39
C GLN A 708 -17.38 -32.76 23.51
N LEU A 709 -18.29 -32.03 22.88
CA LEU A 709 -18.45 -30.59 23.07
C LEU A 709 -19.38 -30.33 24.27
N LYS A 710 -18.87 -29.58 25.26
CA LYS A 710 -19.56 -29.21 26.50
C LYS A 710 -20.23 -27.85 26.35
N ARG A 711 -21.56 -27.85 26.23
CA ARG A 711 -22.43 -26.65 26.24
C ARG A 711 -23.39 -26.72 27.44
N LYS A 712 -24.72 -26.58 27.20
CA LYS A 712 -25.79 -26.92 28.14
C LYS A 712 -25.99 -28.44 28.27
N MET A 713 -25.80 -29.16 27.17
CA MET A 713 -25.82 -30.63 27.06
C MET A 713 -24.50 -31.08 26.44
N LEU A 714 -24.04 -32.29 26.77
CA LEU A 714 -22.85 -32.89 26.16
C LEU A 714 -23.22 -33.43 24.78
N SER A 715 -22.48 -33.01 23.75
CA SER A 715 -22.66 -33.52 22.39
C SER A 715 -21.41 -34.25 21.92
N GLN A 716 -21.51 -35.57 21.80
CA GLN A 716 -20.48 -36.41 21.22
C GLN A 716 -20.35 -36.15 19.72
N GLY A 717 -19.13 -35.87 19.28
CA GLY A 717 -18.82 -35.55 17.89
C GLY A 717 -17.36 -35.79 17.57
N ARG A 718 -16.90 -35.15 16.50
CA ARG A 718 -15.49 -35.16 16.10
C ARG A 718 -15.00 -33.74 15.86
N LEU A 719 -13.78 -33.50 16.32
CA LEU A 719 -13.00 -32.32 16.00
C LEU A 719 -12.11 -32.65 14.80
N PHE A 720 -12.13 -31.79 13.79
CA PHE A 720 -11.36 -31.90 12.56
C PHE A 720 -10.35 -30.76 12.54
N LEU A 721 -9.09 -31.08 12.24
CA LEU A 721 -7.99 -30.14 12.19
C LEU A 721 -7.41 -30.12 10.78
N SER A 722 -7.24 -28.93 10.24
CA SER A 722 -6.60 -28.67 8.95
C SER A 722 -5.63 -27.50 9.07
N ALA A 723 -4.98 -27.12 7.96
CA ALA A 723 -3.94 -26.08 7.98
C ALA A 723 -4.45 -24.70 8.40
N ARG A 724 -5.73 -24.40 8.12
CA ARG A 724 -6.34 -23.08 8.40
C ARG A 724 -7.46 -23.11 9.43
N ILE A 725 -8.11 -24.27 9.67
CA ILE A 725 -9.29 -24.34 10.54
C ILE A 725 -9.24 -25.38 11.66
N VAL A 726 -10.04 -25.10 12.69
CA VAL A 726 -10.55 -26.07 13.66
C VAL A 726 -12.06 -26.23 13.45
N GLY A 727 -12.49 -27.40 12.99
CA GLY A 727 -13.89 -27.73 12.73
C GLY A 727 -14.46 -28.71 13.75
N PHE A 728 -15.73 -28.57 14.12
CA PHE A 728 -16.46 -29.56 14.92
C PHE A 728 -17.75 -30.00 14.23
N TYR A 729 -18.00 -31.30 14.26
CA TYR A 729 -19.26 -31.87 13.79
C TYR A 729 -19.78 -32.95 14.73
N SER A 730 -21.07 -32.86 15.06
CA SER A 730 -21.82 -33.92 15.74
C SER A 730 -23.19 -34.11 15.08
N ASN A 731 -23.69 -35.34 15.13
CA ASN A 731 -25.06 -35.69 14.75
C ASN A 731 -25.61 -36.67 15.79
N LEU A 732 -26.36 -36.15 16.75
CA LEU A 732 -26.99 -36.94 17.82
C LEU A 732 -28.49 -36.78 17.73
N PHE A 733 -29.23 -37.89 17.59
CA PHE A 733 -30.69 -37.90 17.47
C PHE A 733 -31.21 -36.95 16.37
N GLY A 734 -30.53 -36.89 15.22
CA GLY A 734 -30.87 -36.00 14.10
C GLY A 734 -30.51 -34.53 14.30
N HIS A 735 -30.07 -34.12 15.49
CA HIS A 735 -29.62 -32.77 15.76
C HIS A 735 -28.16 -32.63 15.34
N LYS A 736 -27.93 -31.87 14.27
CA LYS A 736 -26.60 -31.60 13.73
C LYS A 736 -26.02 -30.35 14.38
N THR A 737 -24.86 -30.46 15.01
CA THR A 737 -24.06 -29.30 15.42
C THR A 737 -22.82 -29.24 14.54
N LYS A 738 -22.66 -28.16 13.79
CA LYS A 738 -21.56 -27.94 12.86
C LYS A 738 -21.05 -26.51 12.97
N PHE A 739 -19.74 -26.33 13.09
CA PHE A 739 -19.07 -25.03 13.01
C PHE A 739 -17.57 -25.22 12.77
N PHE A 740 -16.89 -24.17 12.33
CA PHE A 740 -15.43 -24.07 12.34
C PHE A 740 -15.02 -22.63 12.67
N PHE A 741 -13.77 -22.44 13.08
CA PHE A 741 -13.12 -21.13 13.22
C PHE A 741 -11.66 -21.24 12.77
N LEU A 742 -11.05 -20.10 12.45
CA LEU A 742 -9.66 -20.06 11.99
C LEU A 742 -8.68 -20.24 13.17
N TRP A 743 -7.48 -20.74 12.89
CA TRP A 743 -6.40 -20.74 13.89
C TRP A 743 -6.04 -19.32 14.35
N GLU A 744 -6.11 -18.35 13.43
CA GLU A 744 -5.83 -16.92 13.66
C GLU A 744 -6.86 -16.23 14.57
N ASP A 745 -8.08 -16.79 14.66
CA ASP A 745 -9.15 -16.29 15.51
C ASP A 745 -8.95 -16.67 16.99
N ILE A 746 -8.06 -17.61 17.28
CA ILE A 746 -7.83 -18.12 18.64
C ILE A 746 -6.93 -17.14 19.41
N ASP A 747 -7.41 -16.71 20.57
CA ASP A 747 -6.70 -15.87 21.53
C ASP A 747 -5.87 -16.73 22.50
N ASP A 748 -6.46 -17.82 23.00
CA ASP A 748 -5.82 -18.70 23.98
C ASP A 748 -6.38 -20.14 23.94
N ILE A 749 -5.54 -21.12 24.32
CA ILE A 749 -5.91 -22.53 24.49
C ILE A 749 -5.48 -23.01 25.88
N GLN A 750 -6.45 -23.37 26.71
CA GLN A 750 -6.23 -23.83 28.08
C GLN A 750 -6.55 -25.30 28.25
N VAL A 751 -5.69 -26.02 28.97
CA VAL A 751 -5.92 -27.41 29.39
C VAL A 751 -6.28 -27.42 30.86
N LEU A 752 -7.53 -27.78 31.18
CA LEU A 752 -8.00 -27.92 32.56
C LEU A 752 -7.84 -29.37 33.04
N PRO A 753 -7.39 -29.59 34.29
CA PRO A 753 -7.19 -30.92 34.84
C PRO A 753 -8.53 -31.68 35.00
N PRO A 754 -8.47 -33.02 35.09
CA PRO A 754 -9.63 -33.84 35.37
C PRO A 754 -10.40 -33.40 36.62
N SER A 755 -11.73 -33.37 36.52
CA SER A 755 -12.62 -33.07 37.65
C SER A 755 -13.81 -34.02 37.67
N LEU A 756 -14.54 -34.05 38.79
CA LEU A 756 -15.82 -34.78 38.87
C LEU A 756 -16.83 -34.26 37.83
N SER A 757 -16.78 -32.96 37.51
CA SER A 757 -17.64 -32.33 36.50
C SER A 757 -17.29 -32.68 35.04
N SER A 758 -16.17 -33.38 34.83
CA SER A 758 -15.70 -33.86 33.52
C SER A 758 -15.56 -35.39 33.48
N VAL A 759 -16.13 -36.10 34.45
CA VAL A 759 -16.11 -37.58 34.52
C VAL A 759 -14.66 -38.12 34.47
N GLY A 760 -13.72 -37.43 35.12
CA GLY A 760 -12.31 -37.86 35.17
C GLY A 760 -11.51 -37.63 33.89
N SER A 761 -12.07 -36.95 32.87
CA SER A 761 -11.33 -36.52 31.66
C SER A 761 -10.78 -35.10 31.83
N PRO A 762 -9.58 -34.79 31.31
CA PRO A 762 -9.14 -33.41 31.08
C PRO A 762 -10.09 -32.67 30.12
N ILE A 763 -10.11 -31.33 30.20
CA ILE A 763 -10.91 -30.45 29.32
C ILE A 763 -9.97 -29.54 28.53
N LEU A 764 -10.16 -29.46 27.22
CA LEU A 764 -9.52 -28.47 26.35
C LEU A 764 -10.46 -27.29 26.15
N VAL A 765 -10.02 -26.08 26.49
CA VAL A 765 -10.78 -24.84 26.33
C VAL A 765 -10.11 -24.00 25.26
N ILE A 766 -10.86 -23.61 24.23
CA ILE A 766 -10.41 -22.71 23.17
C ILE A 766 -11.16 -21.39 23.34
N ILE A 767 -10.43 -20.29 23.41
CA ILE A 767 -10.95 -18.94 23.59
C ILE A 767 -10.66 -18.16 22.31
N LEU A 768 -11.71 -17.64 21.67
CA LEU A 768 -11.55 -16.81 20.46
C LEU A 768 -11.36 -15.34 20.82
N LYS A 769 -10.63 -14.61 19.99
CA LYS A 769 -10.49 -13.15 20.07
C LYS A 769 -11.88 -12.50 20.01
N LYS A 770 -11.98 -11.30 20.58
CA LYS A 770 -13.24 -10.55 20.63
C LYS A 770 -13.79 -10.35 19.21
N ASP A 771 -15.10 -10.54 19.05
CA ASP A 771 -15.83 -10.39 17.78
C ASP A 771 -15.40 -11.36 16.64
N ARG A 772 -14.56 -12.36 16.92
CA ARG A 772 -14.18 -13.42 15.95
C ARG A 772 -15.01 -14.70 16.10
N GLY A 773 -15.11 -15.49 15.03
CA GLY A 773 -15.82 -16.77 15.01
C GLY A 773 -17.32 -16.67 15.37
N LEU A 774 -17.96 -15.56 15.00
CA LEU A 774 -19.37 -15.28 15.32
C LEU A 774 -20.35 -16.32 14.74
N ASP A 775 -20.01 -16.88 13.59
CA ASP A 775 -20.69 -18.00 12.94
C ASP A 775 -20.58 -19.30 13.74
N ALA A 776 -19.54 -19.46 14.57
CA ALA A 776 -19.39 -20.58 15.50
C ALA A 776 -20.04 -20.35 16.87
N ARG A 777 -20.68 -19.19 17.10
CA ARG A 777 -21.25 -18.80 18.41
C ARG A 777 -22.21 -19.83 18.98
N HIS A 778 -23.00 -20.51 18.15
CA HIS A 778 -23.91 -21.58 18.64
C HIS A 778 -23.16 -22.77 19.23
N GLY A 779 -21.89 -22.97 18.90
CA GLY A 779 -21.02 -24.00 19.49
C GLY A 779 -20.41 -23.63 20.84
N ALA A 780 -20.37 -22.34 21.18
CA ALA A 780 -19.71 -21.84 22.39
C ALA A 780 -20.47 -22.27 23.67
N LYS A 781 -19.70 -22.53 24.74
CA LYS A 781 -20.22 -22.82 26.08
C LYS A 781 -20.69 -21.56 26.78
N SER A 782 -19.89 -20.50 26.69
CA SER A 782 -20.13 -19.20 27.33
C SER A 782 -19.44 -18.09 26.56
N GLN A 783 -19.87 -16.86 26.84
CA GLN A 783 -19.19 -15.63 26.44
C GLN A 783 -18.66 -14.98 27.72
N ASP A 784 -17.43 -14.49 27.72
CA ASP A 784 -16.88 -13.78 28.89
C ASP A 784 -17.29 -12.30 28.94
N GLU A 785 -16.85 -11.60 30.00
CA GLU A 785 -17.20 -10.20 30.24
C GLU A 785 -16.65 -9.26 29.14
N GLU A 786 -15.58 -9.67 28.46
CA GLU A 786 -14.99 -8.95 27.33
C GLU A 786 -15.68 -9.25 25.98
N GLY A 787 -16.57 -10.24 25.94
CA GLY A 787 -17.31 -10.64 24.74
C GLY A 787 -16.68 -11.79 23.95
N ARG A 788 -15.62 -12.45 24.44
CA ARG A 788 -14.94 -13.57 23.77
C ARG A 788 -15.70 -14.87 23.90
N LEU A 789 -15.67 -15.69 22.85
CA LEU A 789 -16.35 -16.99 22.79
C LEU A 789 -15.46 -18.10 23.37
N ARG A 790 -16.01 -18.89 24.30
CA ARG A 790 -15.30 -20.01 24.93
C ARG A 790 -15.89 -21.36 24.50
N PHE A 791 -15.07 -22.21 23.90
CA PHE A 791 -15.42 -23.58 23.49
C PHE A 791 -14.76 -24.59 24.41
N CYS A 792 -15.50 -25.59 24.88
CA CYS A 792 -14.97 -26.59 25.81
C CYS A 792 -15.15 -28.00 25.23
N PHE A 793 -14.04 -28.70 25.04
CA PHE A 793 -14.00 -30.08 24.55
C PHE A 793 -13.47 -31.01 25.64
N GLN A 794 -14.11 -32.16 25.83
CA GLN A 794 -13.70 -33.17 26.82
C GLN A 794 -13.88 -34.59 26.27
N SER A 795 -13.46 -35.60 27.04
CA SER A 795 -13.65 -37.01 26.72
C SER A 795 -13.03 -37.40 25.37
N PHE A 796 -11.81 -36.93 25.11
CA PHE A 796 -11.03 -37.33 23.94
C PHE A 796 -10.60 -38.79 24.07
N VAL A 797 -10.72 -39.56 22.98
CA VAL A 797 -10.21 -40.95 22.92
C VAL A 797 -8.70 -41.00 23.20
N SER A 798 -7.96 -39.99 22.76
CA SER A 798 -6.54 -39.82 23.08
C SER A 798 -6.25 -38.34 23.37
N PHE A 799 -6.46 -37.92 24.62
CA PHE A 799 -6.33 -36.51 25.02
C PHE A 799 -4.92 -35.96 24.80
N THR A 800 -3.88 -36.70 25.19
CA THR A 800 -2.48 -36.26 25.07
C THR A 800 -2.08 -36.00 23.62
N VAL A 801 -2.48 -36.89 22.71
CA VAL A 801 -2.18 -36.74 21.27
C VAL A 801 -2.97 -35.58 20.67
N ALA A 802 -4.26 -35.47 20.99
CA ALA A 802 -5.11 -34.40 20.49
C ALA A 802 -4.65 -33.02 20.97
N SER A 803 -4.44 -32.86 22.28
CA SER A 803 -3.99 -31.59 22.88
C SER A 803 -2.63 -31.16 22.33
N ARG A 804 -1.65 -32.07 22.24
CA ARG A 804 -0.33 -31.77 21.65
C ARG A 804 -0.44 -31.31 20.19
N THR A 805 -1.25 -32.00 19.38
CA THR A 805 -1.43 -31.63 17.97
C THR A 805 -2.10 -30.26 17.82
N ILE A 806 -3.14 -29.99 18.60
CA ILE A 806 -3.88 -28.71 18.55
C ILE A 806 -2.98 -27.56 19.00
N LEU A 807 -2.23 -27.73 20.09
CA LEU A 807 -1.30 -26.73 20.59
C LEU A 807 -0.15 -26.46 19.61
N ALA A 808 0.40 -27.51 18.98
CA ALA A 808 1.44 -27.35 17.96
C ALA A 808 0.93 -26.55 16.75
N LEU A 809 -0.20 -26.94 16.16
CA LEU A 809 -0.80 -26.24 15.01
C LEU A 809 -1.12 -24.77 15.33
N TRP A 810 -1.65 -24.50 16.53
CA TRP A 810 -1.91 -23.14 16.97
C TRP A 810 -0.60 -22.33 17.11
N ARG A 811 0.41 -22.87 17.81
CA ARG A 811 1.71 -22.20 18.00
C ARG A 811 2.42 -21.88 16.70
N THR A 812 2.45 -22.82 15.75
CA THR A 812 3.08 -22.59 14.44
C THR A 812 2.45 -21.40 13.72
N ARG A 813 1.14 -21.22 13.84
CA ARG A 813 0.38 -20.15 13.18
C ARG A 813 0.41 -18.81 13.92
N THR A 814 0.51 -18.82 15.25
CA THR A 814 0.44 -17.58 16.06
C THR A 814 1.78 -17.01 16.50
N GLN A 815 2.87 -17.77 16.43
CA GLN A 815 4.21 -17.27 16.77
C GLN A 815 4.81 -16.49 15.60
N THR A 816 5.15 -15.23 15.87
CA THR A 816 5.90 -14.37 14.95
C THR A 816 7.29 -14.98 14.67
N PRO A 817 7.93 -14.65 13.52
CA PRO A 817 9.29 -15.10 13.21
C PRO A 817 10.29 -14.84 14.36
N ASP A 818 10.12 -13.73 15.07
CA ASP A 818 10.96 -13.33 16.21
C ASP A 818 10.79 -14.25 17.44
N GLN A 819 9.60 -14.80 17.67
CA GLN A 819 9.34 -15.77 18.75
C GLN A 819 9.80 -17.18 18.39
N LYS A 820 9.76 -17.55 17.10
CA LYS A 820 10.33 -18.82 16.60
C LYS A 820 11.86 -18.83 16.71
N ALA A 821 12.52 -17.69 16.51
CA ALA A 821 13.96 -17.54 16.72
C ALA A 821 14.34 -17.72 18.21
N GLN A 822 13.61 -17.10 19.14
CA GLN A 822 13.85 -17.27 20.58
C GLN A 822 13.64 -18.70 21.09
N ILE A 823 12.64 -19.42 20.58
CA ILE A 823 12.35 -20.79 21.03
C ILE A 823 13.30 -21.81 20.37
N ALA A 824 13.78 -21.54 19.15
CA ALA A 824 14.86 -22.32 18.54
C ALA A 824 16.16 -22.18 19.34
N GLU A 825 16.48 -20.96 19.81
CA GLU A 825 17.59 -20.72 20.74
C GLU A 825 17.40 -21.48 22.09
N GLU A 826 16.19 -21.50 22.66
CA GLU A 826 15.90 -22.25 23.90
C GLU A 826 15.89 -23.78 23.74
N GLN A 827 15.66 -24.31 22.52
CA GLN A 827 15.70 -25.74 22.23
C GLN A 827 17.12 -26.21 21.85
N GLU A 828 17.93 -25.37 21.21
CA GLU A 828 19.37 -25.61 21.00
C GLU A 828 20.13 -25.64 22.33
N ASP A 829 19.73 -24.82 23.32
CA ASP A 829 20.29 -24.82 24.68
C ASP A 829 20.17 -26.16 25.45
N GLN A 830 19.27 -27.06 25.04
CA GLN A 830 19.14 -28.40 25.64
C GLN A 830 19.99 -29.48 24.95
N GLU A 831 20.32 -29.30 23.66
CA GLU A 831 21.16 -30.25 22.91
C GLU A 831 22.64 -29.82 22.85
N GLU A 832 22.97 -28.54 23.06
CA GLU A 832 24.35 -28.02 23.07
C GLU A 832 25.15 -28.29 24.36
N ARG A 833 24.57 -28.95 25.37
CA ARG A 833 25.32 -29.37 26.58
C ARG A 833 26.35 -30.48 26.36
N SER A 834 26.50 -30.98 25.13
CA SER A 834 27.59 -31.87 24.78
C SER A 834 28.17 -31.52 23.41
N ILE A 835 29.14 -30.61 23.39
CA ILE A 835 30.44 -30.70 22.70
C ILE A 835 31.12 -29.33 22.88
N MET A 836 32.22 -29.29 23.63
CA MET A 836 33.06 -28.10 23.74
C MET A 836 34.10 -28.06 22.61
N VAL A 837 34.48 -26.82 22.27
CA VAL A 837 35.81 -26.28 21.88
C VAL A 837 35.91 -25.71 20.45
N GLU A 838 36.23 -24.39 20.43
CA GLU A 838 36.86 -23.55 19.38
C GLU A 838 36.00 -23.20 18.13
N ASP A 839 35.80 -21.95 17.69
CA ASP A 839 36.69 -20.77 17.68
C ASP A 839 35.95 -19.40 17.64
N THR A 840 36.50 -18.46 18.41
CA THR A 840 36.74 -17.00 18.23
C THR A 840 35.80 -16.05 17.42
N LYS A 841 35.50 -14.90 18.09
CA LYS A 841 35.15 -13.51 17.61
C LYS A 841 33.65 -13.25 17.31
N PHE A 842 32.97 -12.24 17.88
CA PHE A 842 33.30 -10.81 17.96
C PHE A 842 32.70 -10.08 19.20
N VAL A 843 33.44 -9.09 19.74
CA VAL A 843 32.91 -7.92 20.47
C VAL A 843 32.10 -7.08 19.47
N LEU A 844 31.19 -6.18 19.86
CA LEU A 844 30.61 -5.19 18.94
C LEU A 844 31.72 -4.27 18.36
N GLU A 845 32.59 -4.80 17.50
CA GLU A 845 33.55 -4.06 16.70
C GLU A 845 32.75 -3.36 15.60
N ALA A 846 32.71 -2.04 15.68
CA ALA A 846 32.22 -1.15 14.64
C ALA A 846 33.14 -1.17 13.39
N GLU A 847 33.54 -2.35 12.90
CA GLU A 847 34.47 -2.49 11.76
C GLU A 847 33.80 -2.17 10.40
N GLY A 848 32.50 -1.87 10.35
CA GLY A 848 31.80 -1.52 9.11
C GLY A 848 31.18 -0.11 9.04
N ALA A 849 30.97 0.57 10.16
CA ALA A 849 30.24 1.84 10.18
C ALA A 849 31.19 3.03 10.31
N LYS A 850 31.23 3.88 9.29
CA LYS A 850 31.94 5.17 9.36
C LYS A 850 31.23 6.08 10.37
N MET A 851 31.66 6.03 11.63
CA MET A 851 31.13 6.84 12.72
C MET A 851 31.50 8.31 12.52
N SER A 852 30.54 9.20 12.79
CA SER A 852 30.71 10.65 12.73
C SER A 852 30.43 11.25 14.09
N LYS A 853 31.25 12.21 14.53
CA LYS A 853 31.00 12.94 15.77
C LYS A 853 29.80 13.87 15.57
N VAL A 854 28.72 13.64 16.31
CA VAL A 854 27.45 14.38 16.20
C VAL A 854 27.22 15.33 17.36
N TYR A 855 27.82 15.07 18.51
CA TYR A 855 27.73 15.92 19.70
C TYR A 855 29.07 15.96 20.44
N ALA A 856 29.42 17.14 20.96
CA ALA A 856 30.58 17.34 21.80
C ALA A 856 30.30 18.53 22.73
N ALA A 857 30.35 18.29 24.03
CA ALA A 857 30.18 19.35 25.03
C ALA A 857 31.02 19.06 26.27
N GLU A 858 31.44 20.13 26.95
CA GLU A 858 31.92 20.06 28.32
C GLU A 858 30.77 20.42 29.25
N LEU A 859 30.38 19.47 30.09
CA LEU A 859 29.27 19.60 31.02
C LEU A 859 29.82 19.87 32.42
N PRO A 860 29.28 20.85 33.17
CA PRO A 860 29.71 21.18 34.53
C PRO A 860 29.16 20.18 35.56
N ILE A 861 29.23 18.88 35.23
CA ILE A 861 28.67 17.77 35.97
C ILE A 861 29.78 16.73 36.14
N ASN A 862 29.86 16.10 37.31
CA ASN A 862 30.82 15.03 37.51
C ASN A 862 30.38 13.76 36.73
N ILE A 863 31.33 12.89 36.39
CA ILE A 863 31.08 11.71 35.56
C ILE A 863 30.00 10.80 36.18
N ASN A 864 30.04 10.57 37.49
CA ASN A 864 29.11 9.64 38.15
C ASN A 864 27.67 10.16 38.05
N SER A 865 27.44 11.45 38.28
CA SER A 865 26.12 12.06 38.15
C SER A 865 25.62 12.08 36.70
N LEU A 866 26.51 12.21 35.71
CA LEU A 866 26.10 12.07 34.30
C LEU A 866 25.74 10.61 33.97
N MET A 867 26.48 9.64 34.53
CA MET A 867 26.23 8.21 34.32
C MET A 867 24.89 7.72 34.90
N GLU A 868 24.31 8.44 35.87
CA GLU A 868 22.94 8.16 36.37
C GLU A 868 21.87 8.21 35.26
N MET A 869 22.13 8.95 34.16
CA MET A 869 21.29 8.95 32.96
C MET A 869 21.25 7.59 32.25
N PHE A 870 22.15 6.65 32.59
CA PHE A 870 22.27 5.32 32.00
C PHE A 870 22.19 4.18 33.03
N ASP A 871 21.75 4.45 34.26
CA ASP A 871 21.75 3.44 35.34
C ASP A 871 20.39 2.77 35.58
N GLY A 872 19.33 3.19 34.88
CA GLY A 872 17.97 2.67 34.97
C GLY A 872 17.15 3.31 36.09
N GLY A 873 17.62 4.42 36.66
CA GLY A 873 17.00 5.12 37.79
C GLY A 873 15.97 6.19 37.39
N GLU A 874 15.43 6.90 38.40
CA GLU A 874 14.40 7.94 38.20
C GLU A 874 14.87 9.08 37.28
N LEU A 875 16.15 9.43 37.31
CA LEU A 875 16.72 10.48 36.44
C LEU A 875 16.61 10.10 34.96
N GLU A 876 17.06 8.88 34.60
CA GLU A 876 16.98 8.35 33.23
C GLU A 876 15.52 8.33 32.75
N GLN A 877 14.61 7.74 33.53
CA GLN A 877 13.20 7.65 33.16
C GLN A 877 12.59 9.04 32.93
N LYS A 878 12.82 9.98 33.84
CA LYS A 878 12.26 11.34 33.77
C LYS A 878 12.81 12.14 32.58
N VAL A 879 14.11 12.04 32.29
CA VAL A 879 14.73 12.69 31.13
C VAL A 879 14.20 12.09 29.83
N MET A 880 14.09 10.76 29.76
CA MET A 880 13.63 10.07 28.56
C MET A 880 12.14 10.35 28.28
N GLU A 881 11.28 10.37 29.31
CA GLU A 881 9.88 10.78 29.18
C GLU A 881 9.74 12.24 28.71
N LYS A 882 10.50 13.17 29.30
CA LYS A 882 10.50 14.59 28.90
C LYS A 882 11.05 14.84 27.51
N SER A 883 11.98 14.02 27.04
CA SER A 883 12.50 14.05 25.67
C SER A 883 11.59 13.31 24.66
N GLY A 884 10.40 12.87 25.08
CA GLY A 884 9.40 12.29 24.19
C GLY A 884 9.54 10.79 23.93
N CYS A 885 10.24 10.03 24.80
CA CYS A 885 10.16 8.57 24.83
C CYS A 885 9.02 8.13 25.76
N LEU A 886 7.97 7.56 25.19
CA LEU A 886 6.83 6.99 25.89
C LEU A 886 7.10 5.52 26.25
N TYR A 887 6.53 5.05 27.36
CA TYR A 887 6.64 3.66 27.82
C TYR A 887 8.09 3.17 27.92
N TYR A 888 8.98 4.04 28.43
CA TYR A 888 10.40 3.74 28.56
C TYR A 888 10.64 2.62 29.58
N SER A 889 11.30 1.55 29.15
CA SER A 889 11.62 0.39 29.99
C SER A 889 13.05 -0.10 29.76
N THR A 890 13.69 -0.58 30.82
CA THR A 890 15.11 -1.00 30.82
C THR A 890 15.31 -2.28 31.61
N THR A 891 16.21 -3.16 31.16
CA THR A 891 16.70 -4.28 31.97
C THR A 891 17.85 -3.83 32.89
N PRO A 892 18.13 -4.55 33.99
CA PRO A 892 19.33 -4.30 34.79
C PRO A 892 20.61 -4.55 33.97
N TRP A 893 21.73 -3.97 34.42
CA TRP A 893 23.06 -4.21 33.86
C TRP A 893 23.56 -5.62 34.23
N GLU A 894 23.89 -6.42 33.22
CA GLU A 894 24.40 -7.79 33.38
C GLU A 894 25.83 -7.93 32.82
N PRO A 895 26.69 -8.76 33.44
CA PRO A 895 28.05 -8.96 32.96
C PRO A 895 28.07 -9.79 31.67
N PHE A 896 28.60 -9.22 30.58
CA PHE A 896 28.72 -9.89 29.28
C PHE A 896 30.12 -10.48 29.06
N LYS A 897 31.17 -9.72 29.38
CA LYS A 897 32.59 -10.12 29.35
C LYS A 897 33.34 -9.48 30.52
N VAL A 898 34.62 -9.83 30.71
CA VAL A 898 35.49 -9.18 31.72
C VAL A 898 35.46 -7.66 31.49
N GLU A 899 34.99 -6.91 32.49
CA GLU A 899 34.85 -5.45 32.49
C GLU A 899 33.84 -4.85 31.48
N VAL A 900 32.94 -5.65 30.89
CA VAL A 900 31.85 -5.17 30.01
C VAL A 900 30.48 -5.54 30.58
N LEU A 901 29.64 -4.52 30.79
CA LEU A 901 28.25 -4.68 31.20
C LEU A 901 27.31 -4.45 30.01
N GLU A 902 26.26 -5.26 29.89
CA GLU A 902 25.22 -5.13 28.86
C GLU A 902 23.83 -4.93 29.49
N ARG A 903 22.97 -4.17 28.82
CA ARG A 903 21.53 -4.11 29.11
C ARG A 903 20.71 -3.87 27.84
N ARG A 904 19.39 -4.08 27.94
CA ARG A 904 18.41 -3.82 26.88
C ARG A 904 17.41 -2.76 27.29
N LEU A 905 16.94 -1.98 26.32
CA LEU A 905 15.98 -0.89 26.51
C LEU A 905 14.89 -0.99 25.45
N SER A 906 13.67 -0.60 25.81
CA SER A 906 12.57 -0.44 24.86
C SER A 906 11.72 0.78 25.19
N TYR A 907 11.29 1.49 24.14
CA TYR A 907 10.44 2.68 24.28
C TYR A 907 9.77 3.02 22.95
N ILE A 908 8.78 3.92 22.97
CA ILE A 908 8.08 4.40 21.79
C ILE A 908 8.30 5.90 21.64
N PHE A 909 8.71 6.37 20.46
CA PHE A 909 8.77 7.80 20.20
C PHE A 909 7.36 8.41 20.15
N ASN A 910 7.16 9.51 20.86
CA ASN A 910 5.97 10.31 20.68
C ASN A 910 5.92 10.92 19.26
N ARG A 911 4.73 11.32 18.81
CA ARG A 911 4.52 11.84 17.45
C ARG A 911 5.18 13.21 17.19
N HIS A 912 5.60 13.91 18.23
CA HIS A 912 6.37 15.16 18.13
C HIS A 912 7.83 14.87 17.74
N VAL A 913 8.39 13.75 18.21
CA VAL A 913 9.78 13.31 17.92
C VAL A 913 9.86 12.56 16.59
N SER A 914 8.93 11.62 16.35
CA SER A 914 8.83 10.86 15.10
C SER A 914 7.43 10.96 14.53
N VAL A 915 7.31 11.56 13.33
CA VAL A 915 6.04 11.72 12.60
C VAL A 915 5.34 10.36 12.37
N PHE A 916 6.11 9.29 12.26
CA PHE A 916 5.58 7.94 12.05
C PHE A 916 5.12 7.25 13.35
N GLY A 917 5.43 7.81 14.53
CA GLY A 917 5.62 6.97 15.71
C GLY A 917 6.77 5.97 15.46
N GLY A 918 7.21 5.25 16.46
CA GLY A 918 8.23 4.22 16.24
C GLY A 918 8.59 3.55 17.54
N GLU A 919 8.41 2.22 17.58
CA GLU A 919 8.93 1.42 18.68
C GLU A 919 10.44 1.28 18.50
N VAL A 920 11.16 1.39 19.59
CA VAL A 920 12.61 1.35 19.60
C VAL A 920 13.04 0.25 20.55
N THR A 921 13.93 -0.60 20.05
CA THR A 921 14.65 -1.57 20.89
C THR A 921 16.14 -1.26 20.80
N CYS A 922 16.78 -1.06 21.95
CA CYS A 922 18.19 -0.77 22.03
C CYS A 922 18.94 -1.82 22.86
N THR A 923 20.16 -2.15 22.43
CA THR A 923 21.14 -2.87 23.25
C THR A 923 22.26 -1.91 23.61
N GLN A 924 22.58 -1.79 24.89
CA GLN A 924 23.63 -0.94 25.41
C GLN A 924 24.73 -1.75 26.07
N GLN A 925 25.99 -1.43 25.79
CA GLN A 925 27.17 -2.00 26.42
C GLN A 925 28.04 -0.89 27.00
N LYS A 926 28.42 -0.98 28.27
CA LYS A 926 29.36 -0.03 28.91
C LYS A 926 30.62 -0.71 29.42
N PHE A 927 31.75 -0.03 29.29
CA PHE A 927 33.05 -0.46 29.79
C PHE A 927 33.93 0.76 30.15
N PRO A 928 34.85 0.61 31.11
CA PRO A 928 35.75 1.71 31.51
C PRO A 928 36.80 2.00 30.44
N ILE A 929 37.21 3.27 30.34
CA ILE A 929 38.35 3.66 29.49
C ILE A 929 39.65 3.17 30.14
N GLN A 930 40.62 2.73 29.33
CA GLN A 930 41.89 2.10 29.78
C GLN A 930 42.70 2.92 30.83
N ASN A 931 42.45 4.22 30.96
CA ASN A 931 43.09 5.10 31.94
C ASN A 931 42.31 5.25 33.27
N GLY A 932 41.16 4.61 33.44
CA GLY A 932 40.35 4.62 34.67
C GLY A 932 39.56 5.91 34.96
N GLU A 933 39.65 6.94 34.10
CA GLU A 933 39.00 8.25 34.30
C GLU A 933 37.82 8.51 33.33
N GLY A 934 37.03 7.48 32.99
CA GLY A 934 35.86 7.65 32.14
C GLY A 934 35.20 6.34 31.68
N TRP A 935 34.10 6.49 30.94
CA TRP A 935 33.28 5.38 30.42
C TRP A 935 33.06 5.49 28.91
N ILE A 936 33.06 4.36 28.24
CA ILE A 936 32.53 4.22 26.88
C ILE A 936 31.24 3.44 26.95
N LEU A 937 30.19 3.99 26.36
CA LEU A 937 28.89 3.34 26.20
C LEU A 937 28.61 3.20 24.70
N ASN A 938 28.44 1.96 24.24
CA ASN A 938 27.99 1.64 22.90
C ASN A 938 26.51 1.32 22.93
N GLU A 939 25.74 1.90 22.01
CA GLU A 939 24.32 1.63 21.85
C GLU A 939 24.04 1.22 20.40
N VAL A 940 23.30 0.12 20.24
CA VAL A 940 22.76 -0.32 18.95
C VAL A 940 21.26 -0.20 19.01
N MET A 941 20.72 0.67 18.17
CA MET A 941 19.31 1.01 18.10
C MET A 941 18.67 0.39 16.85
N ALA A 942 17.60 -0.37 17.07
CA ALA A 942 16.68 -0.82 16.04
C ALA A 942 15.36 -0.05 16.17
N LEU A 943 14.96 0.60 15.07
CA LEU A 943 13.68 1.26 14.95
C LEU A 943 12.69 0.27 14.34
N HIS A 944 11.45 0.28 14.81
CA HIS A 944 10.34 -0.54 14.32
C HIS A 944 9.16 0.35 13.98
N GLY A 945 8.37 -0.06 12.99
CA GLY A 945 7.19 0.70 12.56
C GLY A 945 7.51 2.02 11.83
N VAL A 946 8.76 2.21 11.37
CA VAL A 946 9.18 3.34 10.54
C VAL A 946 9.60 2.86 9.14
N PRO A 947 9.42 3.66 8.08
CA PRO A 947 9.85 3.25 6.73
C PRO A 947 11.33 2.86 6.69
N PHE A 948 11.63 1.72 6.06
CA PHE A 948 12.98 1.16 5.94
C PHE A 948 13.63 0.73 7.28
N SER A 949 12.84 0.54 8.35
CA SER A 949 13.31 0.08 9.68
C SER A 949 14.18 -1.20 9.64
N ASP A 950 13.90 -2.10 8.72
CA ASP A 950 14.60 -3.37 8.52
C ASP A 950 15.87 -3.23 7.66
N HIS A 951 16.12 -2.06 7.06
CA HIS A 951 17.24 -1.84 6.15
C HIS A 951 18.50 -1.33 6.87
N PHE A 952 18.40 -0.83 8.11
CA PHE A 952 19.52 -0.24 8.81
C PHE A 952 19.45 -0.42 10.34
N ARG A 953 20.59 -0.22 11.00
CA ARG A 953 20.72 -0.06 12.45
C ARG A 953 21.48 1.22 12.75
N VAL A 954 21.05 1.95 13.77
CA VAL A 954 21.74 3.18 14.20
C VAL A 954 22.63 2.80 15.37
N HIS A 955 23.89 3.19 15.29
CA HIS A 955 24.88 2.94 16.33
C HIS A 955 25.27 4.27 16.97
N PHE A 956 25.29 4.31 18.29
CA PHE A 956 25.86 5.41 19.06
C PHE A 956 27.05 4.91 19.87
N MET A 957 28.06 5.76 20.00
CA MET A 957 29.17 5.58 20.93
C MET A 957 29.30 6.87 21.74
N TYR A 958 29.03 6.77 23.04
CA TYR A 958 29.19 7.86 24.00
C TYR A 958 30.53 7.67 24.69
N GLN A 959 31.38 8.68 24.61
CA GLN A 959 32.68 8.74 25.26
C GLN A 959 32.60 9.84 26.33
N ILE A 960 32.61 9.43 27.59
CA ILE A 960 32.48 10.32 28.75
C ILE A 960 33.78 10.29 29.53
N GLU A 961 34.49 11.42 29.55
CA GLU A 961 35.80 11.57 30.17
C GLU A 961 35.79 12.72 31.17
N LYS A 962 36.75 12.73 32.09
CA LYS A 962 36.95 13.85 33.00
C LYS A 962 37.43 15.08 32.22
N SER A 963 36.80 16.25 32.45
CA SER A 963 37.29 17.48 31.82
C SER A 963 38.63 17.89 32.42
N VAL A 964 39.53 18.35 31.57
CA VAL A 964 40.85 18.89 31.95
C VAL A 964 40.74 20.36 32.38
N LEU A 965 39.64 21.04 32.02
CA LEU A 965 39.48 22.50 32.17
C LEU A 965 38.83 22.92 33.49
N ALA A 966 38.04 22.05 34.15
CA ALA A 966 37.36 22.38 35.39
C ALA A 966 37.28 21.18 36.36
N HIS A 967 37.50 21.44 37.67
CA HIS A 967 37.27 20.45 38.72
C HIS A 967 35.77 20.09 38.80
N ASN A 968 35.45 18.79 38.79
CA ASN A 968 34.08 18.24 38.75
C ASN A 968 33.27 18.50 37.47
N ALA A 969 33.93 18.68 36.33
CA ALA A 969 33.28 18.69 35.01
C ALA A 969 33.65 17.42 34.20
N CYS A 970 32.81 17.06 33.25
CA CYS A 970 33.06 15.96 32.32
C CYS A 970 32.94 16.44 30.86
N LYS A 971 33.72 15.81 30.00
CA LYS A 971 33.65 15.97 28.55
C LYS A 971 32.84 14.80 27.99
N CYS A 972 31.77 15.12 27.25
CA CYS A 972 30.92 14.14 26.60
C CYS A 972 31.02 14.30 25.08
N ASP A 973 31.62 13.31 24.42
CA ASP A 973 31.67 13.19 22.96
C ASP A 973 30.73 12.05 22.53
N VAL A 974 29.82 12.32 21.58
CA VAL A 974 28.93 11.30 21.02
C VAL A 974 29.19 11.13 19.53
N TYR A 975 29.42 9.89 19.14
CA TYR A 975 29.60 9.48 17.76
C TYR A 975 28.39 8.67 17.32
N MET A 976 27.96 8.88 16.08
CA MET A 976 26.84 8.17 15.48
C MET A 976 27.24 7.60 14.13
N GLY A 977 26.80 6.38 13.87
CA GLY A 977 26.97 5.67 12.60
C GLY A 977 25.70 4.93 12.23
N ILE A 978 25.56 4.63 10.94
CA ILE A 978 24.42 3.86 10.42
C ILE A 978 24.98 2.66 9.67
N THR A 979 24.64 1.46 10.14
CA THR A 979 24.98 0.20 9.49
C THR A 979 23.83 -0.20 8.60
N TRP A 980 24.11 -0.38 7.31
CA TRP A 980 23.10 -0.78 6.33
C TRP A 980 23.07 -2.30 6.21
N LEU A 981 21.91 -2.88 6.49
CA LEU A 981 21.62 -4.31 6.38
C LEU A 981 21.11 -4.69 4.98
N LYS A 982 20.44 -3.74 4.30
CA LYS A 982 19.89 -3.89 2.94
C LYS A 982 20.19 -2.64 2.12
N SER A 983 20.38 -2.80 0.80
CA SER A 983 20.63 -1.67 -0.10
C SER A 983 19.33 -0.92 -0.42
N THR A 984 19.41 0.40 -0.54
CA THR A 984 18.28 1.25 -0.95
C THR A 984 18.76 2.51 -1.66
N LYS A 985 18.02 2.96 -2.68
CA LYS A 985 18.31 4.20 -3.42
C LYS A 985 18.21 5.45 -2.54
N PHE A 986 17.57 5.35 -1.37
CA PHE A 986 17.35 6.46 -0.43
C PHE A 986 18.40 6.56 0.69
N GLN A 987 19.43 5.72 0.66
CA GLN A 987 20.44 5.60 1.72
C GLN A 987 21.03 6.95 2.17
N GLN A 988 21.44 7.81 1.23
CA GLN A 988 21.99 9.13 1.56
C GLN A 988 20.97 10.05 2.27
N ARG A 989 19.72 10.06 1.79
CA ARG A 989 18.66 10.92 2.35
C ARG A 989 18.24 10.46 3.75
N ILE A 990 18.15 9.14 3.95
CA ILE A 990 17.85 8.53 5.26
C ILE A 990 18.98 8.82 6.25
N THR A 991 20.24 8.64 5.84
CA THR A 991 21.40 8.95 6.68
C THR A 991 21.41 10.41 7.11
N GLN A 992 21.16 11.36 6.19
CA GLN A 992 21.10 12.78 6.52
C GLN A 992 19.98 13.08 7.53
N ASN A 993 18.77 12.56 7.30
CA ASN A 993 17.61 12.82 8.16
C ASN A 993 17.83 12.29 9.59
N ILE A 994 18.31 11.05 9.71
CA ILE A 994 18.62 10.41 11.00
C ILE A 994 19.69 11.23 11.73
N THR A 995 20.76 11.61 11.03
CA THR A 995 21.85 12.41 11.60
C THR A 995 21.35 13.74 12.14
N ASP A 996 20.59 14.50 11.35
CA ASP A 996 20.08 15.82 11.75
C ASP A 996 19.13 15.72 12.95
N LYS A 997 18.21 14.74 12.93
CA LYS A 997 17.25 14.53 14.02
C LYS A 997 17.93 14.12 15.33
N PHE A 998 18.81 13.12 15.29
CA PHE A 998 19.47 12.65 16.51
C PHE A 998 20.48 13.66 17.05
N THR A 999 21.13 14.45 16.18
CA THR A 999 22.00 15.55 16.63
C THR A 999 21.25 16.58 17.45
N ASN A 1000 20.06 17.01 17.00
CA ASN A 1000 19.24 17.97 17.75
C ASN A 1000 18.69 17.35 19.04
N ARG A 1001 18.23 16.10 18.96
CA ARG A 1001 17.72 15.36 20.12
C ARG A 1001 18.77 15.18 21.23
N LEU A 1002 20.01 14.86 20.87
CA LEU A 1002 21.09 14.71 21.85
C LEU A 1002 21.34 16.02 22.62
N LYS A 1003 21.27 17.17 21.95
CA LYS A 1003 21.39 18.48 22.61
C LYS A 1003 20.28 18.71 23.62
N GLU A 1004 19.04 18.39 23.26
CA GLU A 1004 17.88 18.51 24.17
C GLU A 1004 18.01 17.57 25.36
N ILE A 1005 18.40 16.31 25.14
CA ILE A 1005 18.59 15.32 26.21
C ILE A 1005 19.66 15.80 27.19
N PHE A 1006 20.85 16.17 26.73
CA PHE A 1006 21.91 16.60 27.64
C PHE A 1006 21.60 17.91 28.35
N ALA A 1007 20.89 18.85 27.71
CA ALA A 1007 20.40 20.06 28.37
C ALA A 1007 19.37 19.75 29.47
N LEU A 1008 18.48 18.78 29.25
CA LEU A 1008 17.53 18.31 30.27
C LEU A 1008 18.23 17.63 31.43
N VAL A 1009 19.25 16.82 31.17
CA VAL A 1009 20.05 16.13 32.19
C VAL A 1009 20.77 17.13 33.08
N GLU A 1010 21.43 18.12 32.49
CA GLU A 1010 22.10 19.20 33.23
C GLU A 1010 21.12 19.94 34.14
N ARG A 1011 19.93 20.28 33.61
CA ARG A 1011 18.88 20.95 34.37
C ARG A 1011 18.34 20.09 35.52
N GLU A 1012 18.07 18.81 35.29
CA GLU A 1012 17.52 17.92 36.33
C GLU A 1012 18.53 17.63 37.43
N ILE A 1013 19.80 17.44 37.10
CA ILE A 1013 20.88 17.26 38.08
C ILE A 1013 21.07 18.54 38.91
N PHE A 1014 21.02 19.72 38.29
CA PHE A 1014 21.10 21.01 39.00
C PHE A 1014 19.90 21.23 39.94
N LEU A 1015 18.70 20.79 39.55
CA LEU A 1015 17.52 20.86 40.41
C LEU A 1015 17.58 19.86 41.59
N ALA A 1016 18.22 18.71 41.40
CA ALA A 1016 18.40 17.70 42.45
C ALA A 1016 19.38 18.18 43.54
N THR A 1017 20.48 18.84 43.16
CA THR A 1017 21.46 19.39 44.10
C THR A 1017 20.88 20.55 44.93
N HIS A 1018 20.09 21.44 44.33
CA HIS A 1018 19.41 22.53 45.08
C HIS A 1018 18.30 22.07 46.03
N ARG A 1019 17.65 20.93 45.79
CA ARG A 1019 16.67 20.37 46.74
C ARG A 1019 17.33 19.84 48.00
N GLN A 1020 18.52 19.24 47.89
CA GLN A 1020 19.27 18.74 49.06
C GLN A 1020 19.73 19.89 49.98
N ASP A 1021 20.15 21.03 49.43
CA ASP A 1021 20.58 22.20 50.22
C ASP A 1021 19.41 22.92 50.93
N SER A 1022 18.17 22.76 50.45
CA SER A 1022 16.96 23.34 51.07
C SER A 1022 16.37 22.50 52.21
N THR A 1023 16.93 21.32 52.48
CA THR A 1023 16.51 20.38 53.53
C THR A 1023 17.55 20.20 54.65
N LEU A 1024 18.58 21.04 54.69
CA LEU A 1024 19.58 21.13 55.76
C LEU A 1024 19.39 22.36 56.64
#